data_AF-M6CFZ6-F1
#
_entry.id   AF-M6CFZ6-F1
#
_cell.length_a   1.000
_cell.length_b   1.000
_cell.length_c   1.000
_cell.angle_alpha   90.00
_cell.angle_beta   90.00
_cell.angle_gamma   90.00
#
_symmetry.space_group_name_H-M   'P 1'
#
loop_
_entity.id
_entity.type
_entity.pdbx_description
1 polymer ?
#
loop_
_entity_poly.entity_id
_entity_poly.type
_entity_poly.pdbx_seq_one_letter_code
_entity_poly.pdbx_strand_id
1 'polypeptide(L)'
;MRQSISPLRSEKKLFLNMILIFLILTAPSVKSQDDAEEGDERLAGEPIAANVERTDPSRIQSVVLYSSFAYVTRNLRTKVKAGSSEIYLGEIPDRVSERTISVRFPDSSKKIKIRGIRGKIRVERKARTKEIASLLKRQETLSDQIKLLSLEIQELIEEEKTIVKISPVIKKDPAPQEEIADPEFLSGFQKQYQEHLNQLSLIRQKKLETLDQVREEGLVVDARLDHLGRLEAKQKKEIYLEIETSEDTETSIEYKYLIPGASWFPRYSLQLADESRSGDLSWFALVRNDTGEDWEKVKLFFTASNPDLDIDLPIVREWRIQTQTSVEDSKQAYSENDESSNEIQDFAPSSAGVAPEEMKEEAPRSKKSKRAVSKSAEGYAQNKTAGKNAPAPMEQSRQIIQENYSNRANSLRTEDNLNQLKTDLANQRDNFNGGQYDQANYYGQEALKKFSKLSDFSRKELNSIETYTEELLRKGSLILSSQKVPGGLIPPSPLEGFDYQYVSGISETIPSDRSFNKVFLKKKSLSLTPGYFSSPLSGSGAYLTVEASNSEGEPLLAGPMEVFSGNTLLGNTVLNTSKPGETIRMELGQDRDILVSRRETSFEQKEGVISSRTKTKYKVSIEVKNRKKRNAVLTLIDRVPYTVDDSVEIKFEFGKDVPLKNEEGILTYRVELPSGGKKMIEFEYSVSHPTENRLIKTPGPGGY
;
A
#
# COMPACT_ATOMS: atom_id res chain seq x y z
N MET A 1 -56.47 52.26 -53.31
CA MET A 1 -55.94 53.08 -54.44
C MET A 1 -54.51 52.61 -54.73
N ARG A 2 -54.01 52.43 -55.97
CA ARG A 2 -53.82 53.38 -57.10
C ARG A 2 -52.90 54.54 -56.66
N GLN A 3 -51.74 54.86 -57.26
CA GLN A 3 -51.02 54.50 -58.52
C GLN A 3 -49.53 54.17 -58.19
N SER A 4 -48.72 53.32 -58.88
CA SER A 4 -48.10 53.37 -60.24
C SER A 4 -47.35 54.69 -60.55
N ILE A 5 -46.18 54.76 -61.21
CA ILE A 5 -45.69 54.08 -62.45
C ILE A 5 -44.13 53.84 -62.40
N SER A 6 -43.59 52.99 -63.30
CA SER A 6 -42.16 52.65 -63.55
C SER A 6 -41.38 53.74 -64.37
N PRO A 7 -40.16 53.58 -64.98
CA PRO A 7 -39.50 52.42 -65.68
C PRO A 7 -38.13 52.00 -65.07
N LEU A 8 -37.39 50.93 -65.45
CA LEU A 8 -37.32 49.98 -66.59
C LEU A 8 -36.24 50.27 -67.67
N ARG A 9 -35.06 49.61 -67.54
CA ARG A 9 -33.99 49.38 -68.55
C ARG A 9 -32.98 48.34 -67.96
N SER A 10 -32.36 47.40 -68.68
CA SER A 10 -32.67 46.75 -69.98
C SER A 10 -31.77 45.49 -70.16
N GLU A 11 -32.29 44.43 -70.79
CA GLU A 11 -31.59 43.14 -70.99
C GLU A 11 -30.56 43.12 -72.15
N LYS A 12 -29.66 42.13 -72.12
CA LYS A 12 -29.21 41.31 -73.27
C LYS A 12 -29.06 39.85 -72.79
N LYS A 13 -29.82 38.87 -73.31
CA LYS A 13 -29.54 38.02 -74.51
C LYS A 13 -28.36 37.05 -74.33
N LEU A 14 -28.40 35.74 -74.62
CA LEU A 14 -29.34 34.77 -75.27
C LEU A 14 -29.23 33.39 -74.52
N PHE A 15 -30.23 32.49 -74.44
CA PHE A 15 -30.74 31.52 -75.45
C PHE A 15 -29.66 30.55 -76.01
N LEU A 16 -29.86 29.23 -76.21
CA LEU A 16 -31.07 28.38 -76.26
C LEU A 16 -30.79 26.86 -75.96
N ASN A 17 -31.88 26.12 -75.68
CA ASN A 17 -32.15 24.66 -75.58
C ASN A 17 -31.56 23.76 -76.73
N MET A 18 -31.80 22.43 -76.91
CA MET A 18 -32.81 21.47 -76.40
C MET A 18 -32.45 19.99 -76.75
N ILE A 19 -33.02 18.98 -76.05
CA ILE A 19 -33.82 17.81 -76.56
C ILE A 19 -33.91 16.66 -75.53
N LEU A 20 -35.02 15.90 -75.57
CA LEU A 20 -35.32 14.69 -74.79
C LEU A 20 -35.77 13.55 -75.73
N ILE A 21 -35.12 12.37 -75.68
CA ILE A 21 -35.61 11.11 -76.28
C ILE A 21 -35.28 9.94 -75.32
N PHE A 22 -36.09 8.87 -75.36
CA PHE A 22 -36.13 7.77 -74.39
C PHE A 22 -36.15 6.41 -75.12
N LEU A 23 -35.25 5.46 -74.80
CA LEU A 23 -35.29 4.11 -75.42
C LEU A 23 -34.66 2.96 -74.59
N ILE A 24 -35.53 2.17 -73.94
CA ILE A 24 -35.60 0.69 -73.90
C ILE A 24 -34.31 -0.17 -73.67
N LEU A 25 -34.31 -0.87 -72.51
CA LEU A 25 -33.73 -2.20 -72.14
C LEU A 25 -32.41 -2.71 -72.77
N THR A 26 -31.41 -3.01 -71.92
CA THR A 26 -31.05 -4.38 -71.43
C THR A 26 -29.86 -4.36 -70.44
N ALA A 27 -29.57 -5.50 -69.79
CA ALA A 27 -28.46 -5.75 -68.84
C ALA A 27 -27.68 -7.03 -69.30
N PRO A 28 -26.54 -7.46 -68.69
CA PRO A 28 -25.89 -7.04 -67.44
C PRO A 28 -24.35 -6.81 -67.57
N SER A 29 -23.62 -6.78 -66.45
CA SER A 29 -22.14 -6.85 -66.41
C SER A 29 -21.66 -7.74 -65.25
N VAL A 30 -20.67 -8.62 -65.49
CA VAL A 30 -20.16 -9.66 -64.56
C VAL A 30 -18.71 -10.03 -64.93
N LYS A 31 -17.80 -10.08 -63.91
CA LYS A 31 -16.42 -10.66 -63.94
C LYS A 31 -15.40 -9.95 -64.89
N SER A 32 -14.07 -10.06 -64.75
CA SER A 32 -13.10 -10.46 -63.68
C SER A 32 -11.65 -10.19 -64.22
N GLN A 33 -10.48 -10.45 -63.59
CA GLN A 33 -10.02 -11.00 -62.30
C GLN A 33 -8.51 -10.64 -62.08
N ASP A 34 -7.99 -10.82 -60.85
CA ASP A 34 -6.55 -11.03 -60.47
C ASP A 34 -5.51 -9.89 -60.79
N ASP A 35 -4.32 -9.78 -60.17
CA ASP A 35 -3.47 -10.73 -59.42
C ASP A 35 -2.53 -10.04 -58.37
N ALA A 36 -2.00 -10.81 -57.39
CA ALA A 36 -0.73 -10.63 -56.60
C ALA A 36 -0.37 -9.31 -55.84
N GLU A 37 0.38 -9.26 -54.72
CA GLU A 37 0.82 -10.26 -53.70
C GLU A 37 1.25 -9.56 -52.37
N GLU A 38 1.94 -10.28 -51.45
CA GLU A 38 2.32 -9.94 -50.05
C GLU A 38 1.19 -10.00 -48.98
N GLY A 39 1.37 -10.63 -47.80
CA GLY A 39 2.51 -11.44 -47.34
C GLY A 39 2.64 -11.52 -45.81
N ASP A 40 1.79 -12.29 -45.11
CA ASP A 40 1.89 -12.50 -43.65
C ASP A 40 1.52 -13.94 -43.25
N GLU A 41 2.31 -14.54 -42.35
CA GLU A 41 2.26 -16.00 -42.09
C GLU A 41 1.21 -16.39 -41.05
N ARG A 42 0.25 -17.24 -41.48
CA ARG A 42 -0.74 -17.83 -40.59
C ARG A 42 -0.18 -19.02 -39.82
N LEU A 43 0.22 -18.82 -38.57
CA LEU A 43 0.17 -19.89 -37.57
C LEU A 43 -1.30 -20.23 -37.28
N ALA A 44 -1.71 -21.45 -37.64
CA ALA A 44 -3.11 -21.85 -37.59
C ALA A 44 -3.59 -22.14 -36.15
N GLY A 45 -4.69 -21.51 -35.76
CA GLY A 45 -5.49 -21.84 -34.58
C GLY A 45 -6.97 -21.88 -34.96
N GLU A 46 -7.71 -22.87 -34.48
CA GLU A 46 -9.10 -23.11 -34.88
C GLU A 46 -10.07 -22.04 -34.36
N PRO A 47 -11.06 -21.60 -35.16
CA PRO A 47 -12.06 -20.63 -34.72
C PRO A 47 -13.17 -21.30 -33.89
N ILE A 48 -12.90 -21.59 -32.61
CA ILE A 48 -13.94 -22.01 -31.66
C ILE A 48 -14.84 -20.81 -31.34
N ALA A 49 -15.91 -20.66 -32.11
CA ALA A 49 -16.94 -19.64 -31.94
C ALA A 49 -17.86 -19.97 -30.74
N ALA A 50 -17.34 -19.82 -29.51
CA ALA A 50 -18.13 -19.95 -28.30
C ALA A 50 -19.11 -18.78 -28.15
N ASN A 51 -20.39 -19.08 -27.90
CA ASN A 51 -21.37 -18.07 -27.48
C ASN A 51 -21.04 -17.62 -26.05
N VAL A 52 -20.36 -16.47 -25.92
CA VAL A 52 -20.12 -15.83 -24.62
C VAL A 52 -21.43 -15.18 -24.14
N GLU A 53 -22.28 -15.96 -23.49
CA GLU A 53 -23.51 -15.43 -22.88
C GLU A 53 -23.14 -14.51 -21.72
N ARG A 54 -23.62 -13.26 -21.77
CA ARG A 54 -23.39 -12.28 -20.70
C ARG A 54 -24.30 -12.61 -19.53
N THR A 55 -23.68 -13.07 -18.44
CA THR A 55 -24.34 -13.41 -17.19
C THR A 55 -24.70 -12.15 -16.38
N ASP A 56 -25.45 -12.35 -15.30
CA ASP A 56 -25.50 -11.39 -14.20
C ASP A 56 -24.09 -11.14 -13.61
N PRO A 57 -23.84 -10.00 -12.93
CA PRO A 57 -22.58 -9.77 -12.23
C PRO A 57 -22.44 -10.68 -11.00
N SER A 58 -21.32 -11.38 -10.89
CA SER A 58 -20.99 -12.19 -9.70
C SER A 58 -20.94 -11.33 -8.43
N ARG A 59 -21.49 -11.81 -7.32
CA ARG A 59 -21.43 -11.12 -6.02
C ARG A 59 -20.57 -11.88 -5.01
N ILE A 60 -19.80 -11.17 -4.19
CA ILE A 60 -19.14 -11.77 -3.02
C ILE A 60 -20.19 -12.21 -2.01
N GLN A 61 -20.16 -13.49 -1.65
CA GLN A 61 -21.03 -14.08 -0.63
C GLN A 61 -20.34 -14.11 0.73
N SER A 62 -19.07 -14.51 0.75
CA SER A 62 -18.27 -14.62 1.98
C SER A 62 -16.78 -14.43 1.72
N VAL A 63 -16.06 -14.09 2.79
CA VAL A 63 -14.60 -13.96 2.79
C VAL A 63 -14.04 -14.67 4.03
N VAL A 64 -13.05 -15.54 3.83
CA VAL A 64 -12.29 -16.18 4.90
C VAL A 64 -10.92 -15.51 5.00
N LEU A 65 -10.67 -14.80 6.09
CA LEU A 65 -9.43 -14.07 6.33
C LEU A 65 -8.43 -14.89 7.13
N TYR A 66 -7.18 -14.82 6.67
CA TYR A 66 -5.98 -15.37 7.27
C TYR A 66 -5.08 -14.20 7.70
N SER A 67 -3.89 -14.47 8.24
CA SER A 67 -2.98 -13.43 8.73
C SER A 67 -2.53 -12.42 7.66
N SER A 68 -2.36 -12.85 6.40
CA SER A 68 -1.76 -12.05 5.30
C SER A 68 -2.51 -12.09 3.96
N PHE A 69 -3.55 -12.91 3.84
CA PHE A 69 -4.41 -13.03 2.65
C PHE A 69 -5.85 -13.37 3.02
N ALA A 70 -6.74 -13.43 2.02
CA ALA A 70 -8.09 -13.96 2.17
C ALA A 70 -8.44 -14.94 1.04
N TYR A 71 -9.33 -15.87 1.34
CA TYR A 71 -10.10 -16.57 0.33
C TYR A 71 -11.47 -15.89 0.16
N VAL A 72 -11.72 -15.31 -1.01
CA VAL A 72 -13.02 -14.72 -1.36
C VAL A 72 -13.86 -15.79 -2.06
N THR A 73 -15.13 -15.92 -1.65
CA THR A 73 -16.12 -16.80 -2.29
C THR A 73 -17.21 -15.96 -2.92
N ARG A 74 -17.34 -16.05 -4.24
CA ARG A 74 -18.39 -15.38 -5.02
C ARG A 74 -19.43 -16.37 -5.49
N ASN A 75 -20.65 -15.88 -5.68
CA ASN A 75 -21.73 -16.60 -6.33
C ASN A 75 -22.22 -15.88 -7.59
N LEU A 76 -22.78 -16.69 -8.49
CA LEU A 76 -23.36 -16.29 -9.76
C LEU A 76 -24.56 -17.20 -10.06
N ARG A 77 -25.59 -16.69 -10.71
CA ARG A 77 -26.66 -17.48 -11.33
C ARG A 77 -26.61 -17.24 -12.83
N THR A 78 -26.73 -18.31 -13.61
CA THR A 78 -26.78 -18.21 -15.07
C THR A 78 -27.59 -19.34 -15.68
N LYS A 79 -28.08 -19.08 -16.89
CA LYS A 79 -28.53 -20.14 -17.80
C LYS A 79 -27.33 -20.67 -18.58
N VAL A 80 -27.44 -21.91 -19.02
CA VAL A 80 -26.42 -22.66 -19.77
C VAL A 80 -27.16 -23.49 -20.81
N LYS A 81 -26.68 -23.50 -22.05
CA LYS A 81 -27.24 -24.33 -23.13
C LYS A 81 -26.53 -25.67 -23.25
N ALA A 82 -27.25 -26.66 -23.77
CA ALA A 82 -26.71 -27.96 -24.16
C ALA A 82 -25.49 -27.81 -25.10
N GLY A 83 -24.48 -28.65 -24.89
CA GLY A 83 -23.19 -28.58 -25.58
C GLY A 83 -22.12 -27.86 -24.78
N SER A 84 -21.08 -27.36 -25.48
CA SER A 84 -19.94 -26.65 -24.90
C SER A 84 -20.21 -25.15 -24.84
N SER A 85 -20.09 -24.54 -23.66
CA SER A 85 -20.33 -23.12 -23.41
C SER A 85 -19.15 -22.46 -22.69
N GLU A 86 -18.86 -21.19 -22.99
CA GLU A 86 -17.92 -20.36 -22.23
C GLU A 86 -18.70 -19.31 -21.43
N ILE A 87 -18.60 -19.40 -20.10
CA ILE A 87 -19.33 -18.55 -19.15
C ILE A 87 -18.40 -17.50 -18.58
N TYR A 88 -18.78 -16.23 -18.70
CA TYR A 88 -18.10 -15.15 -18.00
C TYR A 88 -18.40 -15.23 -16.49
N LEU A 89 -17.38 -15.36 -15.65
CA LEU A 89 -17.55 -15.37 -14.19
C LEU A 89 -17.47 -13.98 -13.56
N GLY A 90 -16.85 -13.00 -14.22
CA GLY A 90 -16.75 -11.62 -13.74
C GLY A 90 -15.34 -11.04 -13.78
N GLU A 91 -15.21 -9.80 -13.33
CA GLU A 91 -13.93 -9.11 -13.11
C GLU A 91 -13.36 -9.45 -11.72
N ILE A 92 -12.06 -9.73 -11.63
CA ILE A 92 -11.31 -9.89 -10.37
C ILE A 92 -10.05 -9.00 -10.38
N PRO A 93 -9.49 -8.68 -9.19
CA PRO A 93 -8.22 -7.97 -9.08
C PRO A 93 -7.05 -8.69 -9.74
N ASP A 94 -6.07 -7.92 -10.19
CA ASP A 94 -4.83 -8.39 -10.80
C ASP A 94 -4.01 -9.31 -9.85
N ARG A 95 -4.04 -9.01 -8.55
CA ARG A 95 -3.33 -9.74 -7.48
C ARG A 95 -3.85 -11.16 -7.18
N VAL A 96 -4.97 -11.60 -7.77
CA VAL A 96 -5.49 -12.95 -7.54
C VAL A 96 -4.51 -14.02 -8.04
N SER A 97 -4.28 -15.05 -7.21
CA SER A 97 -3.50 -16.22 -7.61
C SER A 97 -4.37 -17.16 -8.45
N GLU A 98 -4.22 -17.11 -9.78
CA GLU A 98 -5.06 -17.86 -10.73
C GLU A 98 -5.06 -19.37 -10.48
N ARG A 99 -3.94 -19.93 -10.00
CA ARG A 99 -3.82 -21.35 -9.61
C ARG A 99 -4.72 -21.78 -8.44
N THR A 100 -5.29 -20.82 -7.72
CA THR A 100 -6.21 -21.07 -6.58
C THR A 100 -7.69 -20.91 -6.94
N ILE A 101 -8.01 -20.50 -8.18
CA ILE A 101 -9.39 -20.36 -8.62
C ILE A 101 -10.02 -21.75 -8.69
N SER A 102 -10.98 -22.00 -7.80
CA SER A 102 -11.75 -23.24 -7.71
C SER A 102 -13.22 -22.92 -7.97
N VAL A 103 -13.90 -23.80 -8.71
CA VAL A 103 -15.29 -23.60 -9.16
C VAL A 103 -16.11 -24.83 -8.79
N ARG A 104 -17.32 -24.61 -8.27
CA ARG A 104 -18.27 -25.63 -7.87
C ARG A 104 -19.67 -25.26 -8.33
N PHE A 105 -20.43 -26.27 -8.72
CA PHE A 105 -21.89 -26.18 -8.85
C PHE A 105 -22.50 -26.73 -7.55
N PRO A 106 -23.21 -25.93 -6.73
CA PRO A 106 -23.80 -26.41 -5.48
C PRO A 106 -24.94 -27.41 -5.71
N ASP A 107 -25.56 -27.38 -6.89
CA ASP A 107 -26.58 -28.33 -7.33
C ASP A 107 -25.93 -29.55 -7.99
N SER A 108 -25.69 -30.60 -7.18
CA SER A 108 -25.09 -31.86 -7.62
C SER A 108 -26.02 -32.74 -8.49
N SER A 109 -27.29 -32.35 -8.69
CA SER A 109 -28.19 -33.07 -9.60
C SER A 109 -27.87 -32.82 -11.08
N LYS A 110 -27.24 -31.68 -11.39
CA LYS A 110 -26.93 -31.26 -12.76
C LYS A 110 -25.58 -31.82 -13.22
N LYS A 111 -25.61 -32.60 -14.31
CA LYS A 111 -24.42 -33.22 -14.93
C LYS A 111 -23.62 -32.22 -15.77
N ILE A 112 -23.00 -31.26 -15.09
CA ILE A 112 -22.14 -30.24 -15.70
C ILE A 112 -20.68 -30.66 -15.58
N LYS A 113 -19.97 -30.75 -16.70
CA LYS A 113 -18.54 -31.05 -16.76
C LYS A 113 -17.75 -29.76 -16.99
N ILE A 114 -16.77 -29.49 -16.12
CA ILE A 114 -15.80 -28.41 -16.33
C ILE A 114 -14.73 -28.89 -17.32
N ARG A 115 -14.44 -28.08 -18.34
CA ARG A 115 -13.33 -28.31 -19.29
C ARG A 115 -12.09 -27.49 -18.92
N GLY A 116 -12.26 -26.26 -18.44
CA GLY A 116 -11.16 -25.39 -18.04
C GLY A 116 -11.61 -24.06 -17.45
N ILE A 117 -10.65 -23.30 -16.89
CA ILE A 117 -10.83 -21.94 -16.40
C ILE A 117 -9.80 -21.08 -17.12
N ARG A 118 -10.25 -20.00 -17.78
CA ARG A 118 -9.39 -19.09 -18.56
C ARG A 118 -9.34 -17.71 -17.90
N GLY A 119 -8.16 -17.29 -17.47
CA GLY A 119 -7.88 -15.90 -17.10
C GLY A 119 -7.55 -15.07 -18.33
N LYS A 120 -8.23 -13.93 -18.50
CA LYS A 120 -7.94 -12.97 -19.56
C LYS A 120 -7.60 -11.61 -18.95
N ILE A 121 -6.36 -11.16 -19.09
CA ILE A 121 -5.97 -9.82 -18.67
C ILE A 121 -6.60 -8.83 -19.65
N ARG A 122 -7.62 -8.11 -19.18
CA ARG A 122 -8.18 -6.97 -19.89
C ARG A 122 -7.61 -5.70 -19.28
N VAL A 123 -6.66 -5.10 -20.00
CA VAL A 123 -6.30 -3.71 -19.76
C VAL A 123 -7.49 -2.86 -20.19
N GLU A 124 -8.41 -2.58 -19.25
CA GLU A 124 -9.48 -1.61 -19.46
C GLU A 124 -8.91 -0.19 -19.46
N ARG A 125 -8.13 0.12 -20.50
CA ARG A 125 -8.04 1.51 -20.96
C ARG A 125 -9.48 1.93 -21.24
N LYS A 126 -10.03 2.83 -20.44
CA LYS A 126 -11.31 3.54 -20.69
C LYS A 126 -11.20 4.54 -21.86
N ALA A 127 -10.36 4.20 -22.84
CA ALA A 127 -10.22 4.88 -24.11
C ALA A 127 -11.60 5.02 -24.75
N ARG A 128 -12.04 6.28 -24.90
CA ARG A 128 -13.38 6.67 -25.37
C ARG A 128 -14.51 6.57 -24.33
N THR A 129 -14.26 6.93 -23.07
CA THR A 129 -15.26 7.77 -22.40
C THR A 129 -15.53 9.01 -23.27
N LYS A 130 -16.79 9.45 -23.37
CA LYS A 130 -17.15 10.64 -24.19
C LYS A 130 -16.39 11.88 -23.73
N GLU A 131 -16.11 11.98 -22.43
CA GLU A 131 -15.30 13.03 -21.83
C GLU A 131 -13.87 13.06 -22.39
N ILE A 132 -13.10 11.98 -22.29
CA ILE A 132 -11.70 11.95 -22.79
C ILE A 132 -11.67 12.21 -24.30
N ALA A 133 -12.60 11.67 -25.08
CA ALA A 133 -12.70 11.96 -26.51
C ALA A 133 -12.98 13.46 -26.78
N SER A 134 -13.82 14.11 -25.97
CA SER A 134 -14.08 15.55 -26.08
C SER A 134 -12.92 16.42 -25.62
N LEU A 135 -12.18 16.00 -24.58
CA LEU A 135 -11.00 16.69 -24.07
C LEU A 135 -9.83 16.60 -25.04
N LEU A 136 -9.60 15.45 -25.68
CA LEU A 136 -8.58 15.30 -26.74
C LEU A 136 -8.90 16.21 -27.94
N LYS A 137 -10.17 16.26 -28.39
CA LYS A 137 -10.58 17.19 -29.46
C LYS A 137 -10.45 18.67 -29.04
N ARG A 138 -10.71 18.99 -27.78
CA ARG A 138 -10.50 20.33 -27.22
C ARG A 138 -9.01 20.68 -27.20
N GLN A 139 -8.14 19.77 -26.78
CA GLN A 139 -6.68 19.93 -26.80
C GLN A 139 -6.14 20.16 -28.22
N GLU A 140 -6.63 19.41 -29.21
CA GLU A 140 -6.33 19.59 -30.64
C GLU A 140 -6.75 20.99 -31.12
N THR A 141 -8.00 21.38 -30.86
CA THR A 141 -8.55 22.70 -31.24
C THR A 141 -7.76 23.86 -30.61
N LEU A 142 -7.39 23.74 -29.33
CA LEU A 142 -6.60 24.74 -28.61
C LEU A 142 -5.16 24.81 -29.13
N SER A 143 -4.54 23.66 -29.47
CA SER A 143 -3.21 23.59 -30.07
C SER A 143 -3.15 24.34 -31.40
N ASP A 144 -4.17 24.18 -32.26
CA ASP A 144 -4.25 24.92 -33.53
C ASP A 144 -4.53 26.41 -33.32
N GLN A 145 -5.37 26.80 -32.35
CA GLN A 145 -5.57 28.21 -31.98
C GLN A 145 -4.29 28.86 -31.44
N ILE A 146 -3.54 28.17 -30.58
CA ILE A 146 -2.24 28.63 -30.05
C ILE A 146 -1.24 28.83 -31.18
N LYS A 147 -1.18 27.88 -32.13
CA LYS A 147 -0.32 27.95 -33.31
C LYS A 147 -0.69 29.13 -34.21
N LEU A 148 -1.98 29.32 -34.51
CA LEU A 148 -2.47 30.43 -35.34
C LEU A 148 -2.17 31.78 -34.69
N LEU A 149 -2.56 31.97 -33.43
CA LEU A 149 -2.30 33.21 -32.69
C LEU A 149 -0.79 33.49 -32.55
N SER A 150 0.05 32.46 -32.41
CA SER A 150 1.51 32.63 -32.38
C SER A 150 2.05 33.21 -33.69
N LEU A 151 1.59 32.69 -34.84
CA LEU A 151 1.98 33.19 -36.16
C LEU A 151 1.47 34.63 -36.38
N GLU A 152 0.20 34.89 -36.06
CA GLU A 152 -0.40 36.23 -36.17
C GLU A 152 0.29 37.27 -35.27
N ILE A 153 0.81 36.88 -34.11
CA ILE A 153 1.58 37.77 -33.22
C ILE A 153 2.99 38.00 -33.76
N GLN A 154 3.63 36.97 -34.34
CA GLN A 154 4.92 37.12 -35.01
C GLN A 154 4.83 38.06 -36.22
N GLU A 155 3.79 37.93 -37.04
CA GLU A 155 3.50 38.83 -38.17
C GLU A 155 3.36 40.29 -37.72
N LEU A 156 2.54 40.57 -36.70
CA LEU A 156 2.40 41.92 -36.12
C LEU A 156 3.71 42.46 -35.54
N ILE A 157 4.54 41.60 -34.93
CA ILE A 157 5.87 41.98 -34.43
C ILE A 157 6.81 42.35 -35.59
N GLU A 158 6.72 41.69 -36.74
CA GLU A 158 7.51 42.02 -37.94
C GLU A 158 6.98 43.27 -38.66
N GLU A 159 5.65 43.46 -38.69
CA GLU A 159 5.01 44.68 -39.19
C GLU A 159 5.44 45.91 -38.37
N GLU A 160 5.31 45.88 -37.04
CA GLU A 160 5.84 46.92 -36.15
C GLU A 160 7.34 47.19 -36.41
N LYS A 161 8.16 46.13 -36.54
CA LYS A 161 9.60 46.23 -36.82
C LYS A 161 9.93 46.80 -38.21
N THR A 162 9.02 46.76 -39.19
CA THR A 162 9.23 47.42 -40.49
C THR A 162 8.77 48.87 -40.44
N ILE A 163 7.62 49.17 -39.84
CA ILE A 163 7.12 50.54 -39.66
C ILE A 163 8.09 51.39 -38.84
N VAL A 164 8.65 50.85 -37.75
CA VAL A 164 9.66 51.55 -36.92
C VAL A 164 10.94 51.90 -37.71
N LYS A 165 11.27 51.17 -38.78
CA LYS A 165 12.40 51.51 -39.68
C LYS A 165 12.08 52.61 -40.69
N ILE A 166 10.79 52.88 -40.93
CA ILE A 166 10.28 53.92 -41.84
C ILE A 166 10.16 55.29 -41.11
N SER A 167 10.40 55.32 -39.79
CA SER A 167 10.38 56.52 -38.94
C SER A 167 11.09 57.73 -39.57
N PRO A 168 10.43 58.90 -39.71
CA PRO A 168 11.00 60.07 -40.37
C PRO A 168 12.04 60.75 -39.47
N VAL A 169 13.30 60.34 -39.60
CA VAL A 169 14.43 60.99 -38.93
C VAL A 169 14.69 62.35 -39.57
N ILE A 170 14.21 63.43 -38.92
CA ILE A 170 14.61 64.80 -39.23
C ILE A 170 16.10 64.96 -38.90
N LYS A 171 16.96 64.67 -39.88
CA LYS A 171 18.40 64.94 -39.78
C LYS A 171 18.62 66.45 -39.67
N LYS A 172 19.25 66.90 -38.59
CA LYS A 172 19.76 68.27 -38.45
C LYS A 172 21.09 68.41 -39.19
N ASP A 173 21.04 68.41 -40.52
CA ASP A 173 22.14 68.84 -41.38
C ASP A 173 21.65 69.98 -42.31
N PRO A 174 22.43 71.05 -42.53
CA PRO A 174 21.95 72.22 -43.25
C PRO A 174 22.21 72.17 -44.76
N ALA A 175 21.14 72.40 -45.53
CA ALA A 175 21.08 72.87 -46.92
C ALA A 175 21.48 71.88 -48.05
N PRO A 176 21.03 72.11 -49.32
CA PRO A 176 19.88 72.91 -49.76
C PRO A 176 18.88 72.17 -50.70
N GLN A 177 17.60 72.54 -50.59
CA GLN A 177 16.59 72.51 -51.67
C GLN A 177 16.39 71.20 -52.48
N GLU A 178 15.76 70.21 -51.85
CA GLU A 178 14.56 69.61 -52.45
C GLU A 178 13.37 69.87 -51.49
N GLU A 179 12.14 69.52 -51.90
CA GLU A 179 10.90 70.10 -51.36
C GLU A 179 10.81 70.12 -49.82
N ILE A 180 10.46 71.29 -49.28
CA ILE A 180 10.06 71.41 -47.88
C ILE A 180 8.73 70.66 -47.74
N ALA A 181 8.80 69.42 -47.25
CA ALA A 181 7.63 68.70 -46.81
C ALA A 181 6.89 69.58 -45.80
N ASP A 182 5.67 69.98 -46.17
CA ASP A 182 4.87 70.97 -45.46
C ASP A 182 4.78 70.63 -43.95
N PRO A 183 5.02 71.58 -43.02
CA PRO A 183 4.87 71.32 -41.59
C PRO A 183 3.49 70.74 -41.19
N GLU A 184 2.43 71.08 -41.91
CA GLU A 184 1.08 70.51 -41.69
C GLU A 184 1.02 69.06 -42.20
N PHE A 185 1.58 68.75 -43.37
CA PHE A 185 1.81 67.39 -43.85
C PHE A 185 2.71 66.55 -42.92
N LEU A 186 3.86 67.06 -42.46
CA LEU A 186 4.79 66.33 -41.58
C LEU A 186 4.18 66.03 -40.21
N SER A 187 3.47 66.99 -39.62
CA SER A 187 2.78 66.77 -38.34
C SER A 187 1.55 65.86 -38.51
N GLY A 188 0.83 65.94 -39.63
CA GLY A 188 -0.22 65.01 -40.02
C GLY A 188 0.30 63.58 -40.19
N PHE A 189 1.39 63.40 -40.93
CA PHE A 189 2.06 62.12 -41.13
C PHE A 189 2.60 61.54 -39.81
N GLN A 190 3.29 62.35 -38.99
CA GLN A 190 3.77 61.92 -37.67
C GLN A 190 2.61 61.49 -36.77
N LYS A 191 1.47 62.20 -36.81
CA LYS A 191 0.27 61.83 -36.06
C LYS A 191 -0.36 60.53 -36.56
N GLN A 192 -0.50 60.34 -37.88
CA GLN A 192 -0.99 59.09 -38.47
C GLN A 192 -0.08 57.90 -38.19
N TYR A 193 1.23 58.10 -38.26
CA TYR A 193 2.26 57.10 -37.95
C TYR A 193 2.21 56.64 -36.48
N GLN A 194 2.11 57.59 -35.54
CA GLN A 194 1.96 57.27 -34.11
C GLN A 194 0.62 56.60 -33.81
N GLU A 195 -0.48 57.08 -34.42
CA GLU A 195 -1.81 56.45 -34.30
C GLU A 195 -1.80 55.00 -34.81
N HIS A 196 -1.18 54.74 -35.97
CA HIS A 196 -1.08 53.39 -36.53
C HIS A 196 -0.23 52.45 -35.67
N LEU A 197 0.92 52.92 -35.14
CA LEU A 197 1.71 52.14 -34.17
C LEU A 197 0.96 51.88 -32.86
N ASN A 198 0.16 52.83 -32.36
CA ASN A 198 -0.70 52.63 -31.20
C ASN A 198 -1.80 51.59 -31.48
N GLN A 199 -2.37 51.59 -32.69
CA GLN A 199 -3.35 50.59 -33.10
C GLN A 199 -2.74 49.18 -33.23
N LEU A 200 -1.59 49.03 -33.89
CA LEU A 200 -0.91 47.74 -34.04
C LEU A 200 -0.48 47.16 -32.68
N SER A 201 0.12 47.98 -31.82
CA SER A 201 0.54 47.54 -30.48
C SER A 201 -0.65 47.17 -29.58
N LEU A 202 -1.79 47.86 -29.69
CA LEU A 202 -3.05 47.49 -29.03
C LEU A 202 -3.65 46.18 -29.57
N ILE A 203 -3.56 45.93 -30.88
CA ILE A 203 -3.99 44.66 -31.50
C ILE A 203 -3.08 43.52 -31.01
N ARG A 204 -1.75 43.71 -31.04
CA ARG A 204 -0.78 42.74 -30.55
C ARG A 204 -0.99 42.43 -29.07
N GLN A 205 -1.23 43.43 -28.22
CA GLN A 205 -1.55 43.21 -26.80
C GLN A 205 -2.80 42.33 -26.65
N LYS A 206 -3.89 42.62 -27.37
CA LYS A 206 -5.12 41.81 -27.32
C LYS A 206 -4.90 40.37 -27.80
N LYS A 207 -4.09 40.16 -28.85
CA LYS A 207 -3.72 38.81 -29.30
C LYS A 207 -2.84 38.07 -28.27
N LEU A 208 -1.86 38.74 -27.64
CA LEU A 208 -1.07 38.17 -26.54
C LEU A 208 -1.95 37.78 -25.34
N GLU A 209 -2.92 38.62 -24.97
CA GLU A 209 -3.89 38.35 -23.91
C GLU A 209 -4.80 37.16 -24.23
N THR A 210 -5.17 37.01 -25.49
CA THR A 210 -5.94 35.85 -25.99
C THR A 210 -5.07 34.59 -25.98
N LEU A 211 -3.83 34.67 -26.47
CA LEU A 211 -2.87 33.56 -26.49
C LEU A 211 -2.61 33.00 -25.08
N ASP A 212 -2.47 33.88 -24.10
CA ASP A 212 -2.38 33.50 -22.68
C ASP A 212 -3.60 32.69 -22.20
N GLN A 213 -4.82 33.13 -22.52
CA GLN A 213 -6.06 32.45 -22.12
C GLN A 213 -6.16 31.06 -22.77
N VAL A 214 -5.89 30.95 -24.07
CA VAL A 214 -5.93 29.67 -24.80
C VAL A 214 -4.83 28.72 -24.31
N ARG A 215 -3.63 29.23 -23.95
CA ARG A 215 -2.57 28.45 -23.28
C ARG A 215 -3.00 27.93 -21.92
N GLU A 216 -3.59 28.77 -21.07
CA GLU A 216 -4.07 28.36 -19.75
C GLU A 216 -5.13 27.26 -19.88
N GLU A 217 -6.09 27.42 -20.79
CA GLU A 217 -7.08 26.38 -21.11
C GLU A 217 -6.42 25.09 -21.62
N GLY A 218 -5.42 25.18 -22.50
CA GLY A 218 -4.66 24.03 -22.99
C GLY A 218 -3.95 23.26 -21.87
N LEU A 219 -3.32 23.97 -20.94
CA LEU A 219 -2.65 23.39 -19.77
C LEU A 219 -3.64 22.74 -18.77
N VAL A 220 -4.82 23.35 -18.60
CA VAL A 220 -5.91 22.81 -17.77
C VAL A 220 -6.49 21.52 -18.38
N VAL A 221 -6.75 21.51 -19.69
CA VAL A 221 -7.23 20.32 -20.41
C VAL A 221 -6.19 19.20 -20.36
N ASP A 222 -4.91 19.52 -20.53
CA ASP A 222 -3.80 18.58 -20.42
C ASP A 222 -3.64 18.02 -18.99
N ALA A 223 -3.74 18.86 -17.95
CA ALA A 223 -3.72 18.41 -16.56
C ALA A 223 -4.90 17.47 -16.23
N ARG A 224 -6.09 17.72 -16.79
CA ARG A 224 -7.27 16.88 -16.65
C ARG A 224 -7.14 15.55 -17.40
N LEU A 225 -6.61 15.56 -18.62
CA LEU A 225 -6.29 14.35 -19.40
C LEU A 225 -5.24 13.48 -18.68
N ASP A 226 -4.19 14.10 -18.14
CA ASP A 226 -3.10 13.44 -17.42
C ASP A 226 -3.56 12.85 -16.06
N HIS A 227 -4.53 13.50 -15.39
CA HIS A 227 -5.18 12.94 -14.20
C HIS A 227 -6.09 11.75 -14.53
N LEU A 228 -6.97 11.89 -15.55
CA LEU A 228 -7.87 10.82 -16.00
C LEU A 228 -7.09 9.60 -16.52
N GLY A 229 -6.05 9.81 -17.33
CA GLY A 229 -5.19 8.75 -17.85
C GLY A 229 -4.52 7.91 -16.75
N ARG A 230 -4.09 8.55 -15.64
CA ARG A 230 -3.57 7.82 -14.47
C ARG A 230 -4.66 7.11 -13.67
N LEU A 231 -5.87 7.67 -13.58
CA LEU A 231 -7.01 7.03 -12.91
C LEU A 231 -7.38 5.67 -13.51
N GLU A 232 -7.26 5.55 -14.83
CA GLU A 232 -7.82 4.45 -15.62
C GLU A 232 -6.85 3.30 -15.92
N ALA A 233 -5.59 3.39 -15.49
CA ALA A 233 -4.58 2.34 -15.69
C ALA A 233 -4.72 1.11 -14.76
N LYS A 234 -5.94 0.78 -14.30
CA LYS A 234 -6.20 -0.47 -13.56
C LYS A 234 -6.28 -1.65 -14.54
N GLN A 235 -5.32 -2.56 -14.48
CA GLN A 235 -5.45 -3.86 -15.14
C GLN A 235 -6.55 -4.66 -14.43
N LYS A 236 -7.49 -5.21 -15.18
CA LYS A 236 -8.53 -6.11 -14.68
C LYS A 236 -8.30 -7.50 -15.22
N LYS A 237 -8.55 -8.52 -14.42
CA LYS A 237 -8.60 -9.91 -14.89
C LYS A 237 -10.06 -10.30 -15.08
N GLU A 238 -10.43 -10.68 -16.30
CA GLU A 238 -11.70 -11.33 -16.59
C GLU A 238 -11.51 -12.84 -16.44
N ILE A 239 -12.38 -13.52 -15.67
CA ILE A 239 -12.38 -15.00 -15.63
C ILE A 239 -13.49 -15.51 -16.55
N TYR A 240 -13.15 -16.52 -17.34
CA TYR A 240 -14.07 -17.34 -18.12
C TYR A 240 -13.99 -18.80 -17.68
N LEU A 241 -15.12 -19.50 -17.72
CA LEU A 241 -15.27 -20.91 -17.36
C LEU A 241 -15.77 -21.67 -18.58
N GLU A 242 -15.00 -22.66 -19.04
CA GLU A 242 -15.41 -23.59 -20.08
C GLU A 242 -16.16 -24.77 -19.45
N ILE A 243 -17.43 -24.97 -19.82
CA ILE A 243 -18.21 -26.13 -19.39
C ILE A 243 -18.92 -26.84 -20.55
N GLU A 244 -19.38 -28.05 -20.24
CA GLU A 244 -20.13 -28.93 -21.12
C GLU A 244 -21.32 -29.52 -20.34
N THR A 245 -22.54 -29.38 -20.87
CA THR A 245 -23.79 -29.93 -20.31
C THR A 245 -24.59 -30.66 -21.39
N SER A 246 -25.33 -31.71 -21.03
CA SER A 246 -26.20 -32.44 -21.95
C SER A 246 -27.53 -31.72 -22.24
N GLU A 247 -27.95 -30.81 -21.36
CA GLU A 247 -29.27 -30.18 -21.38
C GLU A 247 -29.19 -28.68 -21.05
N ASP A 248 -30.13 -27.90 -21.60
CA ASP A 248 -30.37 -26.50 -21.26
C ASP A 248 -30.79 -26.40 -19.79
N THR A 249 -29.97 -25.75 -18.96
CA THR A 249 -30.19 -25.70 -17.51
C THR A 249 -29.92 -24.31 -16.93
N GLU A 250 -30.66 -23.96 -15.89
CA GLU A 250 -30.34 -22.81 -15.03
C GLU A 250 -29.59 -23.31 -13.79
N THR A 251 -28.44 -22.71 -13.48
CA THR A 251 -27.56 -23.17 -12.41
C THR A 251 -26.96 -22.01 -11.62
N SER A 252 -26.58 -22.32 -10.38
CA SER A 252 -25.75 -21.44 -9.56
C SER A 252 -24.30 -21.91 -9.65
N ILE A 253 -23.38 -20.96 -9.77
CA ILE A 253 -21.93 -21.19 -9.78
C ILE A 253 -21.36 -20.55 -8.51
N GLU A 254 -20.70 -21.36 -7.69
CA GLU A 254 -19.86 -20.90 -6.59
C GLU A 254 -18.41 -20.91 -7.09
N TYR A 255 -17.67 -19.83 -6.90
CA TYR A 255 -16.24 -19.82 -7.18
C TYR A 255 -15.44 -19.12 -6.10
N LYS A 256 -14.26 -19.68 -5.79
CA LYS A 256 -13.42 -19.30 -4.66
C LYS A 256 -11.99 -19.08 -5.13
N TYR A 257 -11.36 -17.99 -4.69
CA TYR A 257 -9.99 -17.62 -5.06
C TYR A 257 -9.22 -17.04 -3.87
N LEU A 258 -7.90 -17.24 -3.85
CA LEU A 258 -6.99 -16.60 -2.90
C LEU A 258 -6.57 -15.22 -3.43
N ILE A 259 -6.61 -14.22 -2.55
CA ILE A 259 -6.17 -12.86 -2.82
C ILE A 259 -5.32 -12.31 -1.66
N PRO A 260 -4.08 -11.88 -1.90
CA PRO A 260 -3.20 -11.30 -0.87
C PRO A 260 -3.62 -9.85 -0.55
N GLY A 261 -3.14 -9.34 0.59
CA GLY A 261 -3.39 -7.96 1.02
C GLY A 261 -4.59 -7.77 1.95
N ALA A 262 -5.38 -8.83 2.20
CA ALA A 262 -6.27 -8.88 3.36
C ALA A 262 -5.49 -9.32 4.60
N SER A 263 -5.77 -8.75 5.77
CA SER A 263 -5.17 -9.16 7.05
C SER A 263 -6.11 -8.84 8.20
N TRP A 264 -6.20 -9.71 9.20
CA TRP A 264 -6.99 -9.48 10.41
C TRP A 264 -6.16 -9.63 11.69
N PHE A 265 -6.60 -8.96 12.76
CA PHE A 265 -5.93 -8.97 14.07
C PHE A 265 -6.96 -9.10 15.21
N PRO A 266 -6.75 -9.97 16.22
CA PRO A 266 -7.60 -10.03 17.41
C PRO A 266 -7.51 -8.75 18.25
N ARG A 267 -8.64 -8.27 18.79
CA ARG A 267 -8.65 -7.21 19.81
C ARG A 267 -9.79 -7.39 20.79
N TYR A 268 -9.52 -7.14 22.06
CA TYR A 268 -10.44 -7.38 23.16
C TYR A 268 -10.77 -6.11 23.94
N SER A 269 -11.92 -6.13 24.62
CA SER A 269 -12.29 -5.14 25.63
C SER A 269 -12.95 -5.87 26.80
N LEU A 270 -12.41 -5.70 28.01
CA LEU A 270 -12.94 -6.27 29.24
C LEU A 270 -13.59 -5.17 30.07
N GLN A 271 -14.92 -5.24 30.20
CA GLN A 271 -15.69 -4.35 31.07
C GLN A 271 -15.85 -5.03 32.44
N LEU A 272 -15.18 -4.52 33.47
CA LEU A 272 -15.26 -5.04 34.83
C LEU A 272 -16.56 -4.61 35.54
N ALA A 273 -17.09 -5.51 36.36
CA ALA A 273 -18.21 -5.30 37.27
C ALA A 273 -17.95 -6.02 38.62
N ASP A 274 -18.85 -5.83 39.60
CA ASP A 274 -18.84 -6.49 40.92
C ASP A 274 -17.46 -6.54 41.62
N GLU A 275 -16.81 -5.38 41.74
CA GLU A 275 -15.45 -5.23 42.29
C GLU A 275 -14.33 -6.00 41.55
N SER A 276 -14.54 -6.36 40.28
CA SER A 276 -13.70 -7.27 39.46
C SER A 276 -13.91 -8.76 39.77
N ARG A 277 -15.11 -9.15 40.23
CA ARG A 277 -15.57 -10.55 40.35
C ARG A 277 -16.39 -11.03 39.15
N SER A 278 -16.87 -10.09 38.34
CA SER A 278 -17.53 -10.35 37.07
C SER A 278 -16.96 -9.39 36.02
N GLY A 279 -17.08 -9.77 34.75
CA GLY A 279 -16.76 -8.84 33.67
C GLY A 279 -17.17 -9.36 32.30
N ASP A 280 -17.49 -8.43 31.41
CA ASP A 280 -17.86 -8.73 30.03
C ASP A 280 -16.65 -8.61 29.10
N LEU A 281 -16.17 -9.74 28.58
CA LEU A 281 -15.17 -9.79 27.53
C LEU A 281 -15.85 -9.65 26.16
N SER A 282 -15.52 -8.58 25.44
CA SER A 282 -15.98 -8.33 24.07
C SER A 282 -14.83 -8.51 23.08
N TRP A 283 -15.03 -9.33 22.05
CA TRP A 283 -14.02 -9.66 21.05
C TRP A 283 -14.37 -9.09 19.67
N PHE A 284 -13.37 -8.47 19.06
CA PHE A 284 -13.41 -7.89 17.72
C PHE A 284 -12.27 -8.41 16.86
N ALA A 285 -12.50 -8.50 15.55
CA ALA A 285 -11.44 -8.56 14.55
C ALA A 285 -11.19 -7.16 14.00
N LEU A 286 -9.93 -6.70 14.01
CA LEU A 286 -9.52 -5.53 13.24
C LEU A 286 -9.12 -5.99 11.84
N VAL A 287 -9.94 -5.64 10.85
CA VAL A 287 -9.81 -6.08 9.46
C VAL A 287 -9.23 -4.98 8.60
N ARG A 288 -8.19 -5.30 7.82
CA ARG A 288 -7.59 -4.40 6.82
C ARG A 288 -7.64 -5.07 5.45
N ASN A 289 -8.13 -4.35 4.45
CA ASN A 289 -8.30 -4.81 3.07
C ASN A 289 -7.44 -3.97 2.11
N ASP A 290 -6.44 -4.60 1.47
CA ASP A 290 -5.64 -4.11 0.33
C ASP A 290 -5.75 -5.08 -0.87
N THR A 291 -6.92 -5.69 -1.06
CA THR A 291 -7.13 -6.64 -2.16
C THR A 291 -7.38 -5.95 -3.51
N GLY A 292 -7.78 -4.68 -3.50
CA GLY A 292 -8.24 -3.94 -4.67
C GLY A 292 -9.75 -4.06 -4.92
N GLU A 293 -10.46 -4.81 -4.09
CA GLU A 293 -11.89 -5.12 -4.20
C GLU A 293 -12.62 -4.76 -2.89
N ASP A 294 -13.65 -3.92 -2.99
CA ASP A 294 -14.52 -3.56 -1.86
C ASP A 294 -15.50 -4.71 -1.56
N TRP A 295 -15.67 -5.07 -0.29
CA TRP A 295 -16.56 -6.16 0.11
C TRP A 295 -17.87 -5.60 0.68
N GLU A 296 -18.98 -5.72 -0.03
CA GLU A 296 -20.27 -5.16 0.41
C GLU A 296 -21.25 -6.19 0.98
N LYS A 297 -21.62 -6.01 2.27
CA LYS A 297 -22.59 -6.86 2.99
C LYS A 297 -22.25 -8.35 2.83
N VAL A 298 -21.01 -8.71 3.14
CA VAL A 298 -20.45 -10.06 3.04
C VAL A 298 -20.42 -10.75 4.40
N LYS A 299 -20.49 -12.07 4.45
CA LYS A 299 -20.23 -12.81 5.70
C LYS A 299 -18.73 -13.04 5.87
N LEU A 300 -18.15 -12.53 6.95
CA LEU A 300 -16.73 -12.70 7.24
C LEU A 300 -16.48 -13.90 8.15
N PHE A 301 -15.40 -14.60 7.85
CA PHE A 301 -14.84 -15.69 8.63
C PHE A 301 -13.36 -15.39 8.88
N PHE A 302 -12.85 -15.80 10.03
CA PHE A 302 -11.50 -15.47 10.47
C PHE A 302 -10.82 -16.73 10.99
N THR A 303 -9.59 -16.99 10.55
CA THR A 303 -8.80 -18.13 11.05
C THR A 303 -7.35 -17.72 11.34
N ALA A 304 -6.74 -18.44 12.28
CA ALA A 304 -5.33 -18.35 12.62
C ALA A 304 -4.48 -19.46 11.97
N SER A 305 -5.12 -20.46 11.33
CA SER A 305 -4.44 -21.52 10.57
C SER A 305 -3.49 -20.92 9.52
N ASN A 306 -2.32 -21.52 9.33
CA ASN A 306 -1.46 -21.21 8.19
C ASN A 306 -1.51 -22.36 7.18
N PRO A 307 -2.18 -22.23 6.01
CA PRO A 307 -2.21 -23.28 4.99
C PRO A 307 -0.92 -23.33 4.15
N ASP A 308 0.01 -22.39 4.35
CA ASP A 308 1.37 -22.44 3.81
C ASP A 308 2.33 -23.18 4.78
N LEU A 309 1.82 -23.80 5.86
CA LEU A 309 2.57 -24.82 6.60
C LEU A 309 2.75 -26.05 5.72
N ASP A 310 4.00 -26.48 5.58
CA ASP A 310 4.31 -27.71 4.85
C ASP A 310 3.71 -28.92 5.58
N ILE A 311 2.88 -29.68 4.85
CA ILE A 311 2.18 -30.87 5.36
C ILE A 311 2.99 -32.14 5.00
N ASP A 312 3.98 -32.03 4.12
CA ASP A 312 4.84 -33.15 3.77
C ASP A 312 5.71 -33.56 4.97
N LEU A 313 5.97 -34.87 5.08
CA LEU A 313 6.78 -35.43 6.16
C LEU A 313 8.22 -34.88 6.07
N PRO A 314 8.81 -34.38 7.18
CA PRO A 314 10.16 -33.82 7.16
C PRO A 314 11.17 -34.89 6.69
N ILE A 315 11.89 -34.59 5.61
CA ILE A 315 12.79 -35.54 4.95
C ILE A 315 14.00 -35.82 5.84
N VAL A 316 13.92 -36.89 6.62
CA VAL A 316 15.03 -37.42 7.42
C VAL A 316 16.13 -37.91 6.48
N ARG A 317 17.25 -37.17 6.43
CA ARG A 317 18.46 -37.58 5.72
C ARG A 317 19.31 -38.48 6.62
N GLU A 318 19.96 -39.47 6.03
CA GLU A 318 20.91 -40.33 6.75
C GLU A 318 22.10 -39.53 7.30
N TRP A 319 22.48 -39.82 8.55
CA TRP A 319 23.74 -39.35 9.13
C TRP A 319 24.86 -40.34 8.80
N ARG A 320 25.72 -39.96 7.84
CA ARG A 320 26.96 -40.68 7.54
C ARG A 320 28.10 -40.10 8.38
N ILE A 321 28.55 -40.81 9.39
CA ILE A 321 29.78 -40.48 10.14
C ILE A 321 30.96 -41.13 9.43
N GLN A 322 32.01 -40.35 9.14
CA GLN A 322 33.28 -40.85 8.59
C GLN A 322 34.44 -40.33 9.43
N THR A 323 35.37 -41.22 9.77
CA THR A 323 36.61 -40.86 10.46
C THR A 323 37.66 -40.44 9.45
N GLN A 324 38.04 -39.17 9.44
CA GLN A 324 39.17 -38.70 8.64
C GLN A 324 40.46 -39.06 9.37
N THR A 325 41.20 -40.06 8.87
CA THR A 325 42.51 -40.40 9.41
C THR A 325 43.50 -39.30 9.06
N SER A 326 43.97 -38.55 10.07
CA SER A 326 45.10 -37.65 9.92
C SER A 326 46.37 -38.47 9.68
N VAL A 327 46.82 -38.55 8.44
CA VAL A 327 48.13 -39.11 8.10
C VAL A 327 49.17 -38.08 8.53
N GLU A 328 49.84 -38.31 9.65
CA GLU A 328 50.94 -37.46 10.10
C GLU A 328 52.17 -37.61 9.19
N ASP A 329 52.85 -36.49 8.94
CA ASP A 329 54.02 -36.40 8.06
C ASP A 329 55.16 -37.33 8.51
N SER A 330 55.45 -38.35 7.70
CA SER A 330 56.60 -39.24 7.86
C SER A 330 57.48 -39.24 6.61
N LYS A 331 58.35 -38.23 6.52
CA LYS A 331 59.55 -38.26 5.64
C LYS A 331 60.41 -39.47 6.09
N GLN A 332 61.03 -40.30 5.24
CA GLN A 332 61.93 -39.92 4.15
C GLN A 332 62.47 -41.20 3.41
N ALA A 333 62.82 -41.09 2.11
CA ALA A 333 63.60 -42.05 1.29
C ALA A 333 63.00 -43.47 1.08
N TYR A 334 63.09 -44.11 -0.10
CA TYR A 334 64.18 -44.09 -1.09
C TYR A 334 63.76 -43.93 -2.56
N SER A 335 64.75 -43.52 -3.36
CA SER A 335 65.02 -43.78 -4.79
C SER A 335 64.59 -45.17 -5.32
N GLU A 336 64.42 -45.42 -6.62
CA GLU A 336 64.60 -44.61 -7.86
C GLU A 336 63.82 -45.29 -9.01
N ASN A 337 63.68 -44.60 -10.15
CA ASN A 337 63.49 -45.11 -11.53
C ASN A 337 62.64 -46.39 -11.75
N ASP A 338 61.55 -46.27 -12.53
CA ASP A 338 61.66 -46.71 -13.93
C ASP A 338 60.64 -46.01 -14.86
N GLU A 339 60.89 -46.05 -16.17
CA GLU A 339 60.03 -45.47 -17.20
C GLU A 339 58.96 -46.46 -17.70
N SER A 340 57.71 -46.01 -17.85
CA SER A 340 56.84 -46.43 -18.96
C SER A 340 55.61 -45.52 -19.07
N SER A 341 55.24 -45.20 -20.31
CA SER A 341 54.16 -44.28 -20.65
C SER A 341 53.05 -44.96 -21.46
N ASN A 342 51.88 -44.31 -21.48
CA ASN A 342 50.71 -44.63 -22.30
C ASN A 342 49.95 -45.93 -21.88
N GLU A 343 48.62 -46.05 -22.00
CA GLU A 343 47.60 -45.11 -22.48
C GLU A 343 46.21 -45.46 -21.92
N ILE A 344 45.52 -44.51 -21.27
CA ILE A 344 44.05 -44.46 -21.17
C ILE A 344 43.63 -42.99 -21.31
N GLN A 345 42.56 -42.73 -22.06
CA GLN A 345 42.07 -41.38 -22.37
C GLN A 345 41.00 -40.94 -21.37
N ASP A 346 41.19 -39.78 -20.74
CA ASP A 346 40.18 -39.14 -19.89
C ASP A 346 39.23 -38.25 -20.71
N PHE A 347 37.92 -38.37 -20.44
CA PHE A 347 36.91 -37.43 -20.91
C PHE A 347 36.37 -36.61 -19.72
N ALA A 348 36.84 -35.38 -19.58
CA ALA A 348 36.35 -34.45 -18.55
C ALA A 348 34.91 -33.97 -18.84
N PRO A 349 34.21 -33.51 -17.79
CA PRO A 349 33.72 -32.13 -17.84
C PRO A 349 34.38 -31.26 -16.75
N SER A 350 34.66 -30.00 -17.10
CA SER A 350 35.45 -29.08 -16.26
C SER A 350 34.62 -28.35 -15.21
N SER A 351 35.15 -28.24 -13.99
CA SER A 351 34.80 -27.20 -13.03
C SER A 351 35.98 -26.82 -12.13
N ALA A 352 36.44 -25.57 -12.24
CA ALA A 352 37.31 -24.87 -11.29
C ALA A 352 36.68 -23.47 -11.03
N GLY A 353 36.88 -22.78 -9.90
CA GLY A 353 38.05 -22.76 -9.02
C GLY A 353 39.05 -21.70 -9.54
N VAL A 354 39.76 -20.88 -8.74
CA VAL A 354 40.11 -20.85 -7.30
C VAL A 354 40.38 -19.34 -6.97
N ALA A 355 39.83 -18.72 -5.91
CA ALA A 355 40.34 -18.55 -4.53
C ALA A 355 41.54 -17.53 -4.36
N PRO A 356 41.88 -17.04 -3.14
CA PRO A 356 42.36 -15.65 -2.94
C PRO A 356 43.68 -15.44 -2.15
N GLU A 357 44.14 -14.17 -2.03
CA GLU A 357 44.84 -13.47 -0.91
C GLU A 357 45.37 -12.09 -1.44
N GLU A 358 45.76 -11.05 -0.69
CA GLU A 358 46.01 -10.83 0.75
C GLU A 358 45.63 -9.37 1.22
N MET A 359 46.08 -8.91 2.40
CA MET A 359 45.60 -7.71 3.13
C MET A 359 46.09 -6.32 2.67
N LYS A 360 45.29 -5.27 2.94
CA LYS A 360 45.68 -4.13 3.82
C LYS A 360 44.53 -3.19 4.24
N GLU A 361 44.78 -2.42 5.30
CA GLU A 361 43.83 -1.60 6.06
C GLU A 361 44.18 -0.09 5.96
N GLU A 362 43.20 0.79 5.69
CA GLU A 362 43.31 2.23 5.99
C GLU A 362 41.94 2.94 6.08
N ALA A 363 41.92 4.14 6.70
CA ALA A 363 40.71 4.78 7.25
C ALA A 363 39.86 5.60 6.24
N PRO A 364 38.53 5.77 6.48
CA PRO A 364 37.64 6.43 5.54
C PRO A 364 37.79 7.96 5.50
N ARG A 365 37.91 8.52 4.29
CA ARG A 365 37.71 9.97 4.02
C ARG A 365 36.44 10.19 3.19
N SER A 366 35.63 11.14 3.63
CA SER A 366 34.33 11.43 3.02
C SER A 366 34.46 12.20 1.70
N LYS A 367 33.59 11.88 0.73
CA LYS A 367 33.26 12.73 -0.43
C LYS A 367 31.80 12.52 -0.83
N LYS A 368 31.13 13.60 -1.22
CA LYS A 368 29.67 13.64 -1.43
C LYS A 368 29.29 12.99 -2.75
N SER A 369 28.50 11.92 -2.72
CA SER A 369 27.77 11.45 -3.90
C SER A 369 26.57 12.36 -4.19
N LYS A 370 26.31 12.67 -5.46
CA LYS A 370 25.11 13.41 -5.89
C LYS A 370 23.97 12.43 -6.11
N ARG A 371 22.77 12.74 -5.61
CA ARG A 371 21.54 12.01 -5.95
C ARG A 371 21.36 11.96 -7.47
N ALA A 372 21.36 10.76 -8.04
CA ALA A 372 20.76 10.53 -9.34
C ALA A 372 19.23 10.59 -9.18
N VAL A 373 18.54 11.36 -10.02
CA VAL A 373 17.07 11.37 -10.07
C VAL A 373 16.63 10.33 -11.09
N SER A 374 15.73 9.43 -10.68
CA SER A 374 15.14 8.41 -11.56
C SER A 374 14.27 9.05 -12.64
N LYS A 375 14.63 8.88 -13.91
CA LYS A 375 13.74 9.17 -15.04
C LYS A 375 12.64 8.11 -15.11
N SER A 376 11.38 8.51 -14.98
CA SER A 376 10.22 7.63 -15.19
C SER A 376 8.97 8.41 -15.60
N ALA A 377 9.04 9.13 -16.73
CA ALA A 377 7.92 9.88 -17.30
C ALA A 377 8.07 10.14 -18.82
N GLU A 378 8.38 9.11 -19.61
CA GLU A 378 8.40 9.21 -21.09
C GLU A 378 7.27 8.33 -21.68
N GLY A 379 6.09 8.94 -21.81
CA GLY A 379 4.92 8.40 -22.51
C GLY A 379 4.47 9.37 -23.59
N TYR A 380 3.89 8.87 -24.69
CA TYR A 380 3.59 9.62 -25.92
C TYR A 380 4.82 10.14 -26.70
N ALA A 381 5.65 9.20 -27.15
CA ALA A 381 6.63 9.46 -28.20
C ALA A 381 6.42 8.50 -29.39
N GLN A 382 5.57 8.88 -30.35
CA GLN A 382 5.69 8.48 -31.77
C GLN A 382 4.70 9.22 -32.69
N ASN A 383 5.18 10.27 -33.35
CA ASN A 383 5.11 10.34 -34.81
C ASN A 383 6.14 11.37 -35.33
N LYS A 384 7.23 10.87 -35.94
CA LYS A 384 8.28 11.71 -36.56
C LYS A 384 8.51 11.27 -38.00
N THR A 385 7.63 11.70 -38.90
CA THR A 385 8.02 11.93 -40.30
C THR A 385 8.79 13.25 -40.39
N ALA A 386 9.78 13.33 -41.26
CA ALA A 386 10.82 14.37 -41.17
C ALA A 386 10.30 15.78 -41.54
N GLY A 387 10.52 16.73 -40.64
CA GLY A 387 10.31 18.17 -40.82
C GLY A 387 11.30 18.95 -39.94
N LYS A 388 11.63 20.19 -40.33
CA LYS A 388 12.64 21.01 -39.61
C LYS A 388 12.20 21.26 -38.16
N ASN A 389 13.17 21.33 -37.23
CA ASN A 389 12.96 21.53 -35.80
C ASN A 389 12.36 22.91 -35.46
N ALA A 390 11.06 23.08 -35.65
CA ALA A 390 10.29 24.10 -34.97
C ALA A 390 9.89 23.57 -33.56
N PRO A 391 9.88 24.41 -32.50
CA PRO A 391 9.39 23.99 -31.17
C PRO A 391 7.91 23.59 -31.24
N ALA A 392 7.39 22.88 -30.23
CA ALA A 392 5.94 22.62 -30.16
C ALA A 392 5.14 23.94 -30.04
N PRO A 393 3.86 24.01 -30.46
CA PRO A 393 3.06 25.24 -30.36
C PRO A 393 3.03 25.86 -28.95
N MET A 394 3.03 25.02 -27.91
CA MET A 394 3.14 25.42 -26.50
C MET A 394 4.53 25.98 -26.12
N GLU A 395 5.60 25.61 -26.80
CA GLU A 395 6.95 26.15 -26.57
C GLU A 395 7.14 27.47 -27.32
N GLN A 396 6.72 27.53 -28.59
CA GLN A 396 6.76 28.75 -29.43
C GLN A 396 5.99 29.89 -28.76
N SER A 397 4.75 29.64 -28.36
CA SER A 397 3.91 30.64 -27.68
C SER A 397 4.49 31.08 -26.33
N ARG A 398 5.21 30.21 -25.62
CA ARG A 398 5.91 30.56 -24.37
C ARG A 398 7.03 31.57 -24.61
N GLN A 399 7.83 31.37 -25.66
CA GLN A 399 8.89 32.28 -26.08
C GLN A 399 8.30 33.65 -26.51
N ILE A 400 7.26 33.65 -27.33
CA ILE A 400 6.56 34.87 -27.77
C ILE A 400 6.10 35.71 -26.57
N ILE A 401 5.47 35.08 -25.57
CA ILE A 401 5.02 35.77 -24.35
C ILE A 401 6.20 36.28 -23.50
N GLN A 402 7.25 35.46 -23.32
CA GLN A 402 8.46 35.85 -22.57
C GLN A 402 9.18 37.05 -23.18
N GLU A 403 9.26 37.12 -24.50
CA GLU A 403 9.98 38.18 -25.21
C GLU A 403 9.16 39.47 -25.38
N ASN A 404 7.83 39.38 -25.48
CA ASN A 404 6.98 40.49 -25.94
C ASN A 404 5.91 40.96 -24.93
N TYR A 405 5.78 40.34 -23.75
CA TYR A 405 4.70 40.67 -22.80
C TYR A 405 5.18 40.87 -21.35
N SER A 406 5.86 42.01 -21.14
CA SER A 406 6.58 42.40 -19.91
C SER A 406 5.79 42.32 -18.59
N ASN A 407 4.47 42.52 -18.61
CA ASN A 407 3.64 42.63 -17.40
C ASN A 407 3.09 41.28 -16.88
N ARG A 408 3.42 40.13 -17.49
CA ARG A 408 2.79 38.84 -17.16
C ARG A 408 3.72 37.71 -16.70
N ALA A 409 4.60 38.04 -15.75
CA ALA A 409 5.21 37.04 -14.86
C ALA A 409 4.18 36.10 -14.20
N ASN A 410 2.93 36.56 -14.02
CA ASN A 410 1.82 35.75 -13.52
C ASN A 410 1.39 34.60 -14.46
N SER A 411 1.44 34.77 -15.79
CA SER A 411 1.04 33.71 -16.73
C SER A 411 2.00 32.52 -16.68
N LEU A 412 3.30 32.81 -16.79
CA LEU A 412 4.38 31.82 -16.65
C LEU A 412 4.36 31.14 -15.26
N ARG A 413 4.01 31.89 -14.21
CA ARG A 413 3.81 31.34 -12.87
C ARG A 413 2.59 30.42 -12.77
N THR A 414 1.50 30.67 -13.50
CA THR A 414 0.36 29.76 -13.60
C THR A 414 0.74 28.47 -14.35
N GLU A 415 1.51 28.58 -15.44
CA GLU A 415 2.07 27.42 -16.16
C GLU A 415 2.98 26.57 -15.25
N ASP A 416 3.90 27.19 -14.51
CA ASP A 416 4.78 26.49 -13.57
C ASP A 416 3.99 25.90 -12.38
N ASN A 417 2.96 26.60 -11.86
CA ASN A 417 2.04 26.08 -10.84
C ASN A 417 1.28 24.83 -11.33
N LEU A 418 0.76 24.84 -12.58
CA LEU A 418 0.03 23.72 -13.17
C LEU A 418 0.95 22.50 -13.42
N ASN A 419 2.16 22.72 -13.93
CA ASN A 419 3.13 21.65 -14.14
C ASN A 419 3.60 21.00 -12.82
N GLN A 420 3.80 21.80 -11.76
CA GLN A 420 4.07 21.28 -10.42
C GLN A 420 2.86 20.57 -9.82
N LEU A 421 1.65 21.10 -10.02
CA LEU A 421 0.41 20.47 -9.56
C LEU A 421 0.21 19.07 -10.17
N LYS A 422 0.41 18.90 -11.48
CA LYS A 422 0.40 17.57 -12.12
C LYS A 422 1.39 16.60 -11.46
N THR A 423 2.58 17.10 -11.12
CA THR A 423 3.64 16.33 -10.46
C THR A 423 3.24 15.92 -9.03
N ASP A 424 2.68 16.84 -8.24
CA ASP A 424 2.25 16.55 -6.87
C ASP A 424 1.03 15.62 -6.83
N LEU A 425 0.08 15.75 -7.77
CA LEU A 425 -1.06 14.83 -7.92
C LEU A 425 -0.62 13.41 -8.25
N ALA A 426 0.40 13.25 -9.11
CA ALA A 426 1.01 11.95 -9.38
C ALA A 426 1.71 11.40 -8.13
N ASN A 427 2.57 12.20 -7.49
CA ASN A 427 3.28 11.79 -6.27
C ASN A 427 2.32 11.43 -5.12
N GLN A 428 1.23 12.16 -4.92
CA GLN A 428 0.19 11.84 -3.94
C GLN A 428 -0.41 10.47 -4.23
N ARG A 429 -0.87 10.26 -5.46
CA ARG A 429 -1.48 9.01 -5.92
C ARG A 429 -0.55 7.82 -5.72
N ASP A 430 0.69 7.94 -6.16
CA ASP A 430 1.62 6.82 -6.22
C ASP A 430 2.15 6.47 -4.82
N ASN A 431 2.34 7.46 -3.94
CA ASN A 431 2.60 7.20 -2.52
C ASN A 431 1.38 6.60 -1.81
N PHE A 432 0.15 7.04 -2.11
CA PHE A 432 -1.06 6.47 -1.53
C PHE A 432 -1.21 4.99 -1.93
N ASN A 433 -1.03 4.68 -3.21
CA ASN A 433 -1.02 3.31 -3.76
C ASN A 433 0.16 2.48 -3.22
N GLY A 434 1.31 3.10 -2.98
CA GLY A 434 2.47 2.49 -2.30
C GLY A 434 2.31 2.31 -0.78
N GLY A 435 1.22 2.82 -0.17
CA GLY A 435 0.98 2.73 1.27
C GLY A 435 1.77 3.73 2.12
N GLN A 436 2.43 4.70 1.50
CA GLN A 436 3.25 5.73 2.14
C GLN A 436 2.40 6.98 2.44
N TYR A 437 1.39 6.82 3.30
CA TYR A 437 0.33 7.83 3.49
C TYR A 437 0.85 9.19 4.01
N ASP A 438 1.94 9.23 4.78
CA ASP A 438 2.55 10.50 5.21
C ASP A 438 3.09 11.30 4.02
N GLN A 439 3.75 10.63 3.06
CA GLN A 439 4.20 11.26 1.83
C GLN A 439 3.03 11.62 0.93
N ALA A 440 2.02 10.74 0.80
CA ALA A 440 0.79 11.06 0.07
C ALA A 440 0.10 12.31 0.63
N ASN A 441 0.03 12.43 1.96
CA ASN A 441 -0.54 13.58 2.64
C ASN A 441 0.28 14.85 2.43
N TYR A 442 1.62 14.76 2.44
CA TYR A 442 2.50 15.88 2.10
C TYR A 442 2.25 16.38 0.66
N TYR A 443 2.25 15.49 -0.33
CA TYR A 443 2.05 15.86 -1.73
C TYR A 443 0.63 16.40 -2.00
N GLY A 444 -0.41 15.83 -1.38
CA GLY A 444 -1.77 16.38 -1.49
C GLY A 444 -1.91 17.78 -0.90
N GLN A 445 -1.23 18.07 0.23
CA GLN A 445 -1.19 19.44 0.77
C GLN A 445 -0.44 20.41 -0.15
N GLU A 446 0.64 19.95 -0.79
CA GLU A 446 1.37 20.73 -1.79
C GLU A 446 0.55 20.98 -3.08
N ALA A 447 -0.30 20.04 -3.47
CA ALA A 447 -1.28 20.21 -4.55
C ALA A 447 -2.36 21.25 -4.19
N LEU A 448 -2.97 21.19 -2.99
CA LEU A 448 -3.93 22.20 -2.53
C LEU A 448 -3.34 23.62 -2.45
N LYS A 449 -2.07 23.74 -2.02
CA LYS A 449 -1.31 25.01 -2.08
C LYS A 449 -1.01 25.50 -3.49
N LYS A 450 -1.30 24.73 -4.54
CA LYS A 450 -1.16 25.12 -5.96
C LYS A 450 -2.52 25.39 -6.59
N PHE A 451 -3.56 24.60 -6.28
CA PHE A 451 -4.96 24.94 -6.58
C PHE A 451 -5.34 26.35 -6.10
N SER A 452 -4.94 26.72 -4.87
CA SER A 452 -5.19 28.06 -4.31
C SER A 452 -4.38 29.22 -4.94
N LYS A 453 -3.60 28.94 -6.00
CA LYS A 453 -2.81 29.91 -6.77
C LYS A 453 -3.15 29.90 -8.27
N LEU A 454 -4.16 29.14 -8.68
CA LEU A 454 -4.69 29.15 -10.06
C LEU A 454 -5.70 30.29 -10.23
N SER A 455 -6.07 30.58 -11.48
CA SER A 455 -7.23 31.45 -11.75
C SER A 455 -8.55 30.78 -11.35
N ASP A 456 -9.61 31.56 -11.18
CA ASP A 456 -10.96 31.04 -10.94
C ASP A 456 -11.44 30.11 -12.06
N PHE A 457 -11.01 30.35 -13.30
CA PHE A 457 -11.28 29.48 -14.45
C PHE A 457 -10.59 28.12 -14.30
N SER A 458 -9.26 28.13 -14.11
CA SER A 458 -8.45 26.93 -13.92
C SER A 458 -8.94 26.11 -12.73
N ARG A 459 -9.26 26.75 -11.61
CA ARG A 459 -9.77 26.07 -10.41
C ARG A 459 -11.15 25.46 -10.66
N LYS A 460 -12.06 26.16 -11.34
CA LYS A 460 -13.39 25.65 -11.69
C LYS A 460 -13.33 24.41 -12.60
N GLU A 461 -12.49 24.42 -13.63
CA GLU A 461 -12.34 23.29 -14.56
C GLU A 461 -11.67 22.06 -13.92
N LEU A 462 -10.89 22.24 -12.85
CA LEU A 462 -10.17 21.20 -12.11
C LEU A 462 -10.82 20.85 -10.75
N ASN A 463 -11.99 21.42 -10.40
CA ASN A 463 -12.65 21.27 -9.09
C ASN A 463 -12.90 19.81 -8.68
N SER A 464 -13.17 18.90 -9.63
CA SER A 464 -13.30 17.47 -9.35
C SER A 464 -11.99 16.81 -8.90
N ILE A 465 -10.86 17.32 -9.40
CA ILE A 465 -9.51 16.87 -9.04
C ILE A 465 -9.11 17.46 -7.68
N GLU A 466 -9.46 18.73 -7.40
CA GLU A 466 -9.31 19.34 -6.07
C GLU A 466 -10.10 18.53 -5.02
N THR A 467 -11.37 18.22 -5.30
CA THR A 467 -12.23 17.37 -4.45
C THR A 467 -11.61 15.98 -4.20
N TYR A 468 -11.08 15.32 -5.25
CA TYR A 468 -10.41 14.01 -5.12
C TYR A 468 -9.10 14.09 -4.32
N THR A 469 -8.37 15.21 -4.45
CA THR A 469 -7.15 15.50 -3.67
C THR A 469 -7.49 15.56 -2.17
N GLU A 470 -8.55 16.28 -1.80
CA GLU A 470 -9.07 16.36 -0.43
C GLU A 470 -9.56 15.00 0.08
N GLU A 471 -10.23 14.21 -0.76
CA GLU A 471 -10.71 12.88 -0.36
C GLU A 471 -9.55 11.92 -0.06
N LEU A 472 -8.49 11.92 -0.87
CA LEU A 472 -7.27 11.15 -0.61
C LEU A 472 -6.54 11.64 0.66
N LEU A 473 -6.46 12.96 0.90
CA LEU A 473 -5.91 13.51 2.14
C LEU A 473 -6.69 13.04 3.37
N ARG A 474 -8.02 13.06 3.30
CA ARG A 474 -8.90 12.58 4.37
C ARG A 474 -8.72 11.09 4.61
N LYS A 475 -8.67 10.27 3.56
CA LYS A 475 -8.41 8.82 3.63
C LYS A 475 -7.03 8.52 4.21
N GLY A 476 -5.96 9.15 3.72
CA GLY A 476 -4.60 8.95 4.23
C GLY A 476 -4.48 9.31 5.71
N SER A 477 -5.08 10.43 6.11
CA SER A 477 -5.15 10.86 7.52
C SER A 477 -5.94 9.88 8.40
N LEU A 478 -7.05 9.34 7.91
CA LEU A 478 -7.83 8.32 8.62
C LEU A 478 -7.02 7.02 8.78
N ILE A 479 -6.34 6.54 7.73
CA ILE A 479 -5.51 5.33 7.79
C ILE A 479 -4.38 5.52 8.82
N LEU A 480 -3.64 6.63 8.76
CA LEU A 480 -2.58 6.95 9.74
C LEU A 480 -3.10 7.09 11.18
N SER A 481 -4.32 7.60 11.37
CA SER A 481 -4.96 7.63 12.69
C SER A 481 -5.36 6.23 13.17
N SER A 482 -5.83 5.36 12.26
CA SER A 482 -6.20 3.97 12.55
C SER A 482 -4.99 3.08 12.83
N GLN A 483 -3.81 3.42 12.29
CA GLN A 483 -2.54 2.75 12.60
C GLN A 483 -2.04 3.05 14.02
N LYS A 484 -2.50 4.14 14.66
CA LYS A 484 -2.19 4.49 16.06
C LYS A 484 -3.04 3.67 17.04
N VAL A 485 -3.08 2.35 16.86
CA VAL A 485 -3.67 1.43 17.84
C VAL A 485 -2.83 1.47 19.13
N PRO A 486 -3.44 1.66 20.31
CA PRO A 486 -2.75 1.47 21.59
C PRO A 486 -2.39 -0.01 21.77
N GLY A 487 -1.10 -0.30 21.86
CA GLY A 487 -0.56 -1.66 21.92
C GLY A 487 -0.28 -2.25 20.52
N GLY A 488 0.79 -3.05 20.42
CA GLY A 488 1.17 -3.71 19.18
C GLY A 488 0.09 -4.68 18.70
N LEU A 489 -0.27 -4.62 17.42
CA LEU A 489 -1.17 -5.59 16.80
C LEU A 489 -0.47 -6.94 16.69
N ILE A 490 -0.95 -7.93 17.43
CA ILE A 490 -0.46 -9.31 17.36
C ILE A 490 -1.20 -10.00 16.21
N PRO A 491 -0.51 -10.51 15.18
CA PRO A 491 -1.16 -11.28 14.12
C PRO A 491 -1.69 -12.61 14.68
N PRO A 492 -2.78 -13.15 14.12
CA PRO A 492 -3.32 -14.44 14.53
C PRO A 492 -2.35 -15.56 14.13
N SER A 493 -1.84 -16.28 15.15
CA SER A 493 -0.96 -17.43 14.99
C SER A 493 -1.70 -18.75 15.25
N PRO A 494 -1.37 -19.86 14.54
CA PRO A 494 -2.00 -21.15 14.77
C PRO A 494 -1.85 -21.60 16.23
N LEU A 495 -2.88 -22.25 16.78
CA LEU A 495 -2.72 -23.06 17.98
C LEU A 495 -2.37 -24.49 17.56
N GLU A 496 -1.32 -25.06 18.15
CA GLU A 496 -0.98 -26.46 17.92
C GLU A 496 -2.17 -27.38 18.24
N GLY A 497 -2.63 -28.08 17.20
CA GLY A 497 -3.79 -28.98 17.24
C GLY A 497 -5.17 -28.30 17.30
N PHE A 498 -5.28 -26.99 17.05
CA PHE A 498 -6.56 -26.26 17.15
C PHE A 498 -6.79 -25.27 15.99
N ASP A 499 -7.29 -25.80 14.87
CA ASP A 499 -7.88 -24.99 13.80
C ASP A 499 -9.28 -24.53 14.21
N TYR A 500 -9.44 -23.23 14.49
CA TYR A 500 -10.74 -22.63 14.77
C TYR A 500 -11.06 -21.48 13.81
N GLN A 501 -12.31 -21.45 13.33
CA GLN A 501 -12.82 -20.40 12.46
C GLN A 501 -13.87 -19.55 13.19
N TYR A 502 -13.51 -18.30 13.50
CA TYR A 502 -14.43 -17.31 14.03
C TYR A 502 -15.29 -16.72 12.90
N VAL A 503 -16.45 -16.17 13.27
CA VAL A 503 -17.47 -15.72 12.31
C VAL A 503 -17.97 -14.34 12.71
N SER A 504 -18.18 -13.43 11.75
CA SER A 504 -18.84 -12.15 12.04
C SER A 504 -20.31 -12.38 12.44
N GLY A 505 -20.77 -11.68 13.48
CA GLY A 505 -22.14 -11.79 13.95
C GLY A 505 -23.20 -11.29 12.94
N ILE A 506 -22.78 -10.42 12.02
CA ILE A 506 -23.60 -9.86 10.93
C ILE A 506 -22.86 -9.94 9.59
N SER A 507 -23.51 -9.48 8.52
CA SER A 507 -22.84 -9.23 7.24
C SER A 507 -22.22 -7.83 7.26
N GLU A 508 -20.92 -7.75 6.98
CA GLU A 508 -20.09 -6.55 7.11
C GLU A 508 -19.83 -5.88 5.75
N THR A 509 -19.46 -4.61 5.76
CA THR A 509 -18.92 -3.92 4.58
C THR A 509 -17.50 -3.45 4.86
N ILE A 510 -16.52 -3.95 4.09
CA ILE A 510 -15.09 -3.68 4.27
C ILE A 510 -14.52 -3.09 2.97
N PRO A 511 -14.29 -1.76 2.88
CA PRO A 511 -13.66 -1.15 1.71
C PRO A 511 -12.19 -1.58 1.60
N SER A 512 -11.69 -1.69 0.37
CA SER A 512 -10.26 -1.89 0.06
C SER A 512 -9.46 -0.58 0.15
N ASP A 513 -9.77 0.25 1.16
CA ASP A 513 -9.09 1.52 1.42
C ASP A 513 -7.91 1.40 2.41
N ARG A 514 -7.60 0.17 2.85
CA ARG A 514 -6.49 -0.17 3.75
C ARG A 514 -6.62 0.40 5.17
N SER A 515 -7.78 0.91 5.56
CA SER A 515 -8.11 1.25 6.95
C SER A 515 -8.36 0.00 7.81
N PHE A 516 -8.28 0.16 9.14
CA PHE A 516 -8.69 -0.87 10.09
C PHE A 516 -10.18 -0.76 10.43
N ASN A 517 -10.95 -1.74 9.97
CA ASN A 517 -12.39 -1.89 10.19
C ASN A 517 -12.62 -2.82 11.40
N LYS A 518 -13.39 -2.37 12.41
CA LYS A 518 -13.59 -3.11 13.67
C LYS A 518 -14.87 -3.97 13.60
N VAL A 519 -14.70 -5.23 13.22
CA VAL A 519 -15.77 -6.24 13.12
C VAL A 519 -16.03 -6.87 14.49
N PHE A 520 -17.30 -7.02 14.88
CA PHE A 520 -17.67 -7.70 16.13
C PHE A 520 -17.81 -9.21 15.93
N LEU A 521 -17.19 -10.00 16.81
CA LEU A 521 -17.25 -11.46 16.80
C LEU A 521 -18.21 -11.99 17.88
N LYS A 522 -17.88 -11.76 19.16
CA LYS A 522 -18.63 -12.29 20.30
C LYS A 522 -18.46 -11.42 21.54
N LYS A 523 -19.43 -11.53 22.46
CA LYS A 523 -19.34 -11.03 23.84
C LYS A 523 -19.62 -12.20 24.78
N LYS A 524 -18.79 -12.38 25.82
CA LYS A 524 -18.93 -13.42 26.85
C LYS A 524 -18.78 -12.79 28.23
N SER A 525 -19.72 -13.07 29.13
CA SER A 525 -19.60 -12.71 30.54
C SER A 525 -18.72 -13.74 31.26
N LEU A 526 -17.75 -13.27 32.03
CA LEU A 526 -16.77 -14.08 32.76
C LEU A 526 -16.99 -13.93 34.26
N SER A 527 -16.94 -15.06 34.98
CA SER A 527 -16.64 -15.05 36.42
C SER A 527 -15.14 -14.81 36.59
N LEU A 528 -14.79 -13.78 37.36
CA LEU A 528 -13.41 -13.35 37.58
C LEU A 528 -13.00 -13.65 39.02
N THR A 529 -11.79 -14.18 39.20
CA THR A 529 -11.15 -14.34 40.50
C THR A 529 -10.10 -13.23 40.67
N PRO A 530 -10.39 -12.15 41.41
CA PRO A 530 -9.42 -11.08 41.63
C PRO A 530 -8.34 -11.52 42.62
N GLY A 531 -7.09 -11.32 42.24
CA GLY A 531 -5.90 -11.57 43.04
C GLY A 531 -4.91 -10.42 42.91
N TYR A 532 -3.76 -10.56 43.56
CA TYR A 532 -2.64 -9.64 43.42
C TYR A 532 -1.36 -10.40 43.10
N PHE A 533 -0.45 -9.75 42.38
CA PHE A 533 0.87 -10.28 42.06
C PHE A 533 1.97 -9.28 42.45
N SER A 534 3.11 -9.75 42.98
CA SER A 534 4.27 -8.89 43.24
C SER A 534 5.58 -9.68 43.19
N SER A 535 6.61 -9.07 42.63
CA SER A 535 8.00 -9.51 42.73
C SER A 535 8.85 -8.34 43.23
N PRO A 536 9.10 -8.21 44.55
CA PRO A 536 9.85 -7.07 45.10
C PRO A 536 11.33 -7.02 44.68
N LEU A 537 11.83 -8.06 44.01
CA LEU A 537 13.12 -8.06 43.30
C LEU A 537 13.08 -7.26 41.98
N SER A 538 11.93 -7.25 41.30
CA SER A 538 11.69 -6.45 40.09
C SER A 538 11.14 -5.06 40.43
N GLY A 539 10.40 -4.94 41.54
CA GLY A 539 9.96 -3.67 42.12
C GLY A 539 8.92 -3.83 43.22
N SER A 540 8.86 -2.90 44.17
CA SER A 540 7.97 -2.93 45.36
C SER A 540 6.47 -2.77 45.07
N GLY A 541 6.05 -2.84 43.80
CA GLY A 541 4.66 -2.75 43.39
C GLY A 541 3.94 -4.09 43.55
N ALA A 542 2.70 -4.03 44.05
CA ALA A 542 1.72 -5.07 43.83
C ALA A 542 0.80 -4.67 42.68
N TYR A 543 0.49 -5.63 41.82
CA TYR A 543 -0.36 -5.48 40.65
C TYR A 543 -1.67 -6.23 40.89
N LEU A 544 -2.80 -5.60 40.60
CA LEU A 544 -4.10 -6.27 40.58
C LEU A 544 -4.12 -7.21 39.37
N THR A 545 -4.55 -8.45 39.58
CA THR A 545 -4.78 -9.44 38.52
C THR A 545 -6.19 -10.00 38.63
N VAL A 546 -6.73 -10.49 37.52
CA VAL A 546 -7.94 -11.31 37.51
C VAL A 546 -7.68 -12.59 36.74
N GLU A 547 -8.18 -13.70 37.27
CA GLU A 547 -8.14 -15.02 36.61
C GLU A 547 -9.55 -15.46 36.21
N ALA A 548 -9.68 -16.03 35.02
CA ALA A 548 -10.93 -16.52 34.45
C ALA A 548 -10.69 -17.83 33.68
N SER A 549 -11.64 -18.76 33.68
CA SER A 549 -11.53 -19.95 32.81
C SER A 549 -12.08 -19.64 31.42
N ASN A 550 -11.37 -20.10 30.37
CA ASN A 550 -11.91 -20.10 29.01
C ASN A 550 -12.93 -21.25 28.81
N SER A 551 -14.01 -21.21 29.58
CA SER A 551 -14.98 -22.30 29.76
C SER A 551 -15.88 -22.64 28.55
N GLU A 552 -15.69 -21.99 27.40
CA GLU A 552 -16.50 -22.24 26.19
C GLU A 552 -15.58 -22.61 25.01
N GLY A 553 -16.10 -23.35 24.03
CA GLY A 553 -15.33 -24.09 23.03
C GLY A 553 -14.51 -23.30 22.00
N GLU A 554 -14.33 -21.99 22.17
CA GLU A 554 -13.52 -21.14 21.30
C GLU A 554 -12.14 -20.91 21.94
N PRO A 555 -11.00 -21.21 21.26
CA PRO A 555 -9.71 -20.72 21.70
C PRO A 555 -9.68 -19.20 21.56
N LEU A 556 -9.16 -18.51 22.58
CA LEU A 556 -8.86 -17.08 22.52
C LEU A 556 -7.45 -16.92 21.95
N LEU A 557 -7.29 -16.04 20.96
CA LEU A 557 -5.98 -15.74 20.37
C LEU A 557 -5.29 -14.60 21.12
N ALA A 558 -3.96 -14.60 21.15
CA ALA A 558 -3.21 -13.46 21.68
C ALA A 558 -3.58 -12.14 20.97
N GLY A 559 -3.76 -11.06 21.73
CA GLY A 559 -4.12 -9.75 21.18
C GLY A 559 -4.27 -8.65 22.23
N PRO A 560 -4.15 -7.37 21.84
CA PRO A 560 -4.32 -6.25 22.76
C PRO A 560 -5.73 -6.19 23.36
N MET A 561 -5.79 -5.86 24.66
CA MET A 561 -7.02 -5.73 25.43
C MET A 561 -7.09 -4.37 26.13
N GLU A 562 -8.24 -3.71 26.01
CA GLU A 562 -8.61 -2.53 26.82
C GLU A 562 -9.40 -2.99 28.05
N VAL A 563 -9.10 -2.46 29.23
CA VAL A 563 -9.85 -2.77 30.45
C VAL A 563 -10.57 -1.54 30.98
N PHE A 564 -11.89 -1.67 31.17
CA PHE A 564 -12.78 -0.61 31.64
C PHE A 564 -13.42 -0.95 33.00
N SER A 565 -13.75 0.06 33.79
CA SER A 565 -14.61 -0.04 34.97
C SER A 565 -15.55 1.17 35.00
N GLY A 566 -16.86 0.90 34.98
CA GLY A 566 -17.84 1.89 34.50
C GLY A 566 -17.40 2.45 33.14
N ASN A 567 -17.48 3.78 32.98
CA ASN A 567 -17.07 4.47 31.75
C ASN A 567 -15.55 4.81 31.71
N THR A 568 -14.75 4.34 32.68
CA THR A 568 -13.34 4.70 32.83
C THR A 568 -12.43 3.61 32.29
N LEU A 569 -11.55 3.94 31.34
CA LEU A 569 -10.43 3.09 30.95
C LEU A 569 -9.43 2.99 32.12
N LEU A 570 -9.21 1.79 32.64
CA LEU A 570 -8.20 1.52 33.67
C LEU A 570 -6.80 1.36 33.05
N GLY A 571 -6.74 0.80 31.84
CA GLY A 571 -5.49 0.65 31.10
C GLY A 571 -5.59 -0.32 29.92
N ASN A 572 -4.43 -0.62 29.35
CA ASN A 572 -4.25 -1.57 28.26
C ASN A 572 -3.35 -2.72 28.76
N THR A 573 -3.68 -3.96 28.38
CA THR A 573 -2.83 -5.13 28.55
C THR A 573 -2.88 -6.00 27.29
N VAL A 574 -2.24 -7.16 27.30
CA VAL A 574 -2.32 -8.18 26.24
C VAL A 574 -3.04 -9.40 26.80
N LEU A 575 -4.07 -9.85 26.10
CA LEU A 575 -4.61 -11.19 26.32
C LEU A 575 -3.64 -12.19 25.68
N ASN A 576 -3.23 -13.21 26.42
CA ASN A 576 -2.44 -14.32 25.88
C ASN A 576 -3.35 -15.37 25.21
N THR A 577 -2.78 -16.15 24.28
CA THR A 577 -3.49 -17.27 23.65
C THR A 577 -3.92 -18.29 24.72
N SER A 578 -5.16 -18.79 24.64
CA SER A 578 -5.75 -19.73 25.60
C SER A 578 -6.72 -20.70 24.91
N LYS A 579 -6.48 -22.00 25.06
CA LYS A 579 -7.38 -23.08 24.57
C LYS A 579 -8.65 -23.18 25.43
N PRO A 580 -9.74 -23.79 24.93
CA PRO A 580 -10.92 -24.06 25.75
C PRO A 580 -10.57 -24.86 27.02
N GLY A 581 -11.08 -24.42 28.16
CA GLY A 581 -10.82 -24.99 29.48
C GLY A 581 -9.62 -24.42 30.24
N GLU A 582 -8.67 -23.76 29.58
CA GLU A 582 -7.49 -23.18 30.23
C GLU A 582 -7.83 -21.94 31.09
N THR A 583 -6.92 -21.60 32.02
CA THR A 583 -7.04 -20.38 32.84
C THR A 583 -6.36 -19.20 32.17
N ILE A 584 -7.15 -18.17 31.90
CA ILE A 584 -6.73 -16.85 31.46
C ILE A 584 -6.32 -16.05 32.72
N ARG A 585 -5.12 -15.47 32.73
CA ARG A 585 -4.72 -14.40 33.67
C ARG A 585 -4.65 -13.07 32.92
N MET A 586 -5.10 -11.99 33.57
CA MET A 586 -5.08 -10.63 33.01
C MET A 586 -4.63 -9.62 34.08
N GLU A 587 -3.63 -8.82 33.76
CA GLU A 587 -3.05 -7.79 34.63
C GLU A 587 -3.84 -6.47 34.50
N LEU A 588 -4.23 -5.90 35.65
CA LEU A 588 -5.08 -4.72 35.74
C LEU A 588 -4.32 -3.47 36.27
N GLY A 589 -2.99 -3.51 36.27
CA GLY A 589 -2.12 -2.42 36.74
C GLY A 589 -1.80 -2.43 38.23
N GLN A 590 -1.03 -1.44 38.68
CA GLN A 590 -0.49 -1.35 40.05
C GLN A 590 -1.56 -0.86 41.05
N ASP A 591 -1.77 -1.59 42.16
CA ASP A 591 -2.65 -1.18 43.26
C ASP A 591 -1.82 -0.70 44.46
N ARG A 592 -1.83 0.61 44.70
CA ARG A 592 -0.99 1.25 45.74
C ARG A 592 -1.47 1.03 47.19
N ASP A 593 -2.63 0.39 47.38
CA ASP A 593 -3.08 0.00 48.72
C ASP A 593 -2.48 -1.33 49.20
N ILE A 594 -1.91 -2.13 48.29
CA ILE A 594 -1.14 -3.33 48.63
C ILE A 594 0.35 -2.97 48.59
N LEU A 595 0.97 -2.79 49.75
CA LEU A 595 2.38 -2.40 49.86
C LEU A 595 3.23 -3.64 50.13
N VAL A 596 4.32 -3.79 49.38
CA VAL A 596 5.33 -4.84 49.56
C VAL A 596 6.69 -4.20 49.79
N SER A 597 7.42 -4.62 50.83
CA SER A 597 8.71 -4.08 51.21
C SER A 597 9.68 -5.20 51.56
N ARG A 598 10.69 -5.42 50.71
CA ARG A 598 11.74 -6.43 50.89
C ARG A 598 13.00 -5.78 51.48
N ARG A 599 13.55 -6.40 52.52
CA ARG A 599 14.89 -6.11 53.05
C ARG A 599 15.72 -7.39 53.00
N GLU A 600 16.97 -7.25 52.56
CA GLU A 600 17.98 -8.30 52.60
C GLU A 600 19.18 -7.80 53.43
N THR A 601 19.72 -8.65 54.28
CA THR A 601 20.95 -8.38 55.05
C THR A 601 21.86 -9.59 54.97
N SER A 602 23.15 -9.36 54.69
CA SER A 602 24.15 -10.42 54.52
C SER A 602 25.24 -10.37 55.59
N PHE A 603 25.69 -11.54 56.04
CA PHE A 603 26.84 -11.72 56.92
C PHE A 603 27.82 -12.73 56.29
N GLU A 604 29.08 -12.34 56.15
CA GLU A 604 30.14 -13.20 55.61
C GLU A 604 30.92 -13.89 56.73
N GLN A 605 31.14 -15.19 56.59
CA GLN A 605 31.92 -16.01 57.49
C GLN A 605 32.91 -16.86 56.67
N LYS A 606 34.16 -16.94 57.09
CA LYS A 606 35.13 -17.88 56.54
C LYS A 606 35.10 -19.18 57.32
N GLU A 607 35.06 -20.31 56.60
CA GLU A 607 35.02 -21.66 57.16
C GLU A 607 36.27 -22.44 56.70
N GLY A 608 36.88 -23.20 57.63
CA GLY A 608 37.99 -24.11 57.35
C GLY A 608 39.38 -23.61 57.76
N VAL A 609 40.28 -24.56 58.03
CA VAL A 609 41.71 -24.35 58.36
C VAL A 609 42.63 -24.97 57.30
N ILE A 610 42.13 -25.92 56.49
CA ILE A 610 42.90 -26.68 55.50
C ILE A 610 42.47 -26.33 54.06
N SER A 611 41.17 -26.11 53.84
CA SER A 611 40.63 -25.47 52.63
C SER A 611 39.74 -24.31 53.06
N SER A 612 40.08 -23.09 52.62
CA SER A 612 39.36 -21.88 52.99
C SER A 612 38.12 -21.71 52.12
N ARG A 613 36.92 -21.81 52.69
CA ARG A 613 35.67 -21.43 52.02
C ARG A 613 35.14 -20.11 52.56
N THR A 614 34.66 -19.24 51.67
CA THR A 614 33.86 -18.08 52.03
C THR A 614 32.39 -18.47 51.99
N LYS A 615 31.66 -18.13 53.05
CA LYS A 615 30.24 -18.43 53.19
C LYS A 615 29.47 -17.18 53.59
N THR A 616 28.62 -16.72 52.69
CA THR A 616 27.77 -15.56 52.94
C THR A 616 26.37 -16.05 53.27
N LYS A 617 25.94 -15.80 54.52
CA LYS A 617 24.56 -15.97 54.95
C LYS A 617 23.75 -14.73 54.57
N TYR A 618 22.55 -14.93 54.06
CA TYR A 618 21.59 -13.91 53.66
C TYR A 618 20.29 -14.13 54.43
N LYS A 619 19.81 -13.09 55.12
CA LYS A 619 18.49 -13.05 55.75
C LYS A 619 17.59 -12.11 54.96
N VAL A 620 16.46 -12.61 54.50
CA VAL A 620 15.45 -11.85 53.76
C VAL A 620 14.21 -11.69 54.64
N SER A 621 13.66 -10.49 54.68
CA SER A 621 12.42 -10.15 55.39
C SER A 621 11.54 -9.30 54.47
N ILE A 622 10.33 -9.77 54.19
CA ILE A 622 9.36 -9.16 53.29
C ILE A 622 8.12 -8.79 54.08
N GLU A 623 7.89 -7.49 54.28
CA GLU A 623 6.65 -6.99 54.86
C GLU A 623 5.61 -6.71 53.77
N VAL A 624 4.42 -7.28 53.93
CA VAL A 624 3.26 -7.09 53.05
C VAL A 624 2.12 -6.47 53.85
N LYS A 625 1.49 -5.42 53.32
CA LYS A 625 0.40 -4.67 53.97
C LYS A 625 -0.77 -4.46 53.02
N ASN A 626 -1.98 -4.81 53.45
CA ASN A 626 -3.23 -4.51 52.76
C ASN A 626 -3.91 -3.32 53.44
N ARG A 627 -3.99 -2.17 52.76
CA ARG A 627 -4.70 -0.96 53.24
C ARG A 627 -6.17 -0.91 52.82
N LYS A 628 -6.65 -1.86 52.02
CA LYS A 628 -8.02 -1.89 51.49
C LYS A 628 -9.00 -2.33 52.58
N LYS A 629 -10.27 -1.91 52.44
CA LYS A 629 -11.40 -2.28 53.31
C LYS A 629 -11.93 -3.71 53.07
N ARG A 630 -11.17 -4.56 52.38
CA ARG A 630 -11.54 -5.92 51.98
C ARG A 630 -10.32 -6.83 52.01
N ASN A 631 -10.55 -8.13 52.14
CA ASN A 631 -9.48 -9.12 52.08
C ASN A 631 -8.87 -9.17 50.66
N ALA A 632 -7.59 -9.52 50.59
CA ALA A 632 -6.82 -9.68 49.36
C ALA A 632 -6.01 -10.98 49.40
N VAL A 633 -5.78 -11.60 48.25
CA VAL A 633 -4.85 -12.73 48.11
C VAL A 633 -3.71 -12.27 47.21
N LEU A 634 -2.48 -12.29 47.71
CA LEU A 634 -1.26 -11.92 47.00
C LEU A 634 -0.45 -13.17 46.66
N THR A 635 -0.17 -13.38 45.38
CA THR A 635 0.93 -14.23 44.91
C THR A 635 2.21 -13.40 44.94
N LEU A 636 3.12 -13.74 45.85
CA LEU A 636 4.40 -13.07 46.03
C LEU A 636 5.52 -13.98 45.50
N ILE A 637 6.33 -13.44 44.59
CA ILE A 637 7.49 -14.12 44.01
C ILE A 637 8.78 -13.53 44.57
N ASP A 638 9.65 -14.37 45.08
CA ASP A 638 11.05 -14.04 45.40
C ASP A 638 11.97 -15.12 44.81
N ARG A 639 13.27 -15.11 45.13
CA ARG A 639 14.18 -16.20 44.73
C ARG A 639 15.32 -16.39 45.72
N VAL A 640 15.79 -17.62 45.81
CA VAL A 640 17.18 -17.92 46.21
C VAL A 640 18.02 -18.14 44.95
N PRO A 641 19.35 -17.96 45.02
CA PRO A 641 20.24 -18.42 43.96
C PRO A 641 20.14 -19.94 43.75
N TYR A 642 20.47 -20.40 42.55
CA TYR A 642 20.77 -21.79 42.23
C TYR A 642 22.16 -21.87 41.56
N THR A 643 22.70 -23.07 41.39
CA THR A 643 24.03 -23.30 40.79
C THR A 643 24.05 -24.61 40.01
N VAL A 644 24.91 -24.67 39.00
CA VAL A 644 25.33 -25.88 38.27
C VAL A 644 26.84 -26.10 38.38
N ASP A 645 27.53 -25.29 39.20
CA ASP A 645 28.94 -25.42 39.56
C ASP A 645 29.02 -26.17 40.91
N ASP A 646 29.50 -27.41 40.88
CA ASP A 646 29.66 -28.30 42.03
C ASP A 646 30.58 -27.73 43.13
N SER A 647 31.43 -26.75 42.82
CA SER A 647 32.28 -26.08 43.81
C SER A 647 31.49 -25.13 44.72
N VAL A 648 30.30 -24.69 44.29
CA VAL A 648 29.42 -23.77 45.01
C VAL A 648 28.30 -24.53 45.72
N GLU A 649 28.21 -24.39 47.05
CA GLU A 649 27.15 -24.98 47.86
C GLU A 649 26.12 -23.91 48.21
N ILE A 650 24.84 -24.17 47.94
CA ILE A 650 23.72 -23.28 48.29
C ILE A 650 22.77 -24.01 49.24
N LYS A 651 22.55 -23.44 50.42
CA LYS A 651 21.60 -23.95 51.43
C LYS A 651 20.47 -22.95 51.63
N PHE A 652 19.24 -23.43 51.64
CA PHE A 652 18.03 -22.63 51.86
C PHE A 652 17.34 -23.09 53.14
N GLU A 653 17.04 -22.15 54.02
CA GLU A 653 16.42 -22.36 55.32
C GLU A 653 15.04 -21.67 55.31
N PHE A 654 13.99 -22.49 55.26
CA PHE A 654 12.61 -22.04 55.31
C PHE A 654 12.33 -21.31 56.63
N GLY A 655 11.71 -20.12 56.55
CA GLY A 655 11.09 -19.51 57.72
C GLY A 655 9.71 -20.11 58.02
N LYS A 656 8.91 -19.37 58.80
CA LYS A 656 7.58 -19.81 59.23
C LYS A 656 6.59 -20.03 58.09
N ASP A 657 6.76 -19.31 56.99
CA ASP A 657 5.93 -19.42 55.79
C ASP A 657 6.71 -20.17 54.70
N VAL A 658 6.11 -21.24 54.18
CA VAL A 658 6.73 -22.16 53.21
C VAL A 658 6.25 -21.80 51.80
N PRO A 659 7.14 -21.42 50.87
CA PRO A 659 6.80 -21.23 49.47
C PRO A 659 6.80 -22.56 48.71
N LEU A 660 6.16 -22.56 47.54
CA LEU A 660 6.51 -23.50 46.48
C LEU A 660 7.85 -23.05 45.90
N LYS A 661 8.86 -23.93 45.88
CA LYS A 661 10.19 -23.67 45.31
C LYS A 661 10.39 -24.51 44.04
N ASN A 662 10.86 -23.90 42.94
CA ASN A 662 11.32 -24.64 41.75
C ASN A 662 12.85 -24.91 41.76
N GLU A 663 13.33 -25.68 40.79
CA GLU A 663 14.75 -26.06 40.67
C GLU A 663 15.67 -24.84 40.44
N GLU A 664 15.18 -23.84 39.71
CA GLU A 664 15.84 -22.54 39.46
C GLU A 664 15.84 -21.59 40.68
N GLY A 665 15.33 -22.03 41.83
CA GLY A 665 15.36 -21.26 43.07
C GLY A 665 14.26 -20.21 43.23
N ILE A 666 13.32 -20.10 42.30
CA ILE A 666 12.15 -19.21 42.42
C ILE A 666 11.26 -19.67 43.59
N LEU A 667 10.83 -18.72 44.42
CA LEU A 667 9.97 -18.94 45.59
C LEU A 667 8.60 -18.30 45.36
N THR A 668 7.54 -19.11 45.36
CA THR A 668 6.15 -18.64 45.21
C THR A 668 5.38 -18.79 46.53
N TYR A 669 4.96 -17.66 47.10
CA TYR A 669 4.11 -17.59 48.30
C TYR A 669 2.68 -17.18 47.94
N ARG A 670 1.67 -17.90 48.44
CA ARG A 670 0.26 -17.48 48.38
C ARG A 670 -0.14 -16.88 49.73
N VAL A 671 -0.34 -15.57 49.76
CA VAL A 671 -0.48 -14.78 50.99
C VAL A 671 -1.90 -14.23 51.13
N GLU A 672 -2.65 -14.71 52.12
CA GLU A 672 -3.97 -14.18 52.43
C GLU A 672 -3.85 -12.99 53.41
N LEU A 673 -4.41 -11.85 53.00
CA LEU A 673 -4.27 -10.56 53.67
C LEU A 673 -5.66 -10.04 54.06
N PRO A 674 -6.07 -10.11 55.34
CA PRO A 674 -7.31 -9.49 55.80
C PRO A 674 -7.37 -7.98 55.49
N SER A 675 -8.58 -7.41 55.48
CA SER A 675 -8.79 -5.96 55.43
C SER A 675 -7.96 -5.23 56.50
N GLY A 676 -7.14 -4.26 56.11
CA GLY A 676 -6.20 -3.55 57.01
C GLY A 676 -5.02 -4.40 57.52
N GLY A 677 -4.90 -5.66 57.08
CA GLY A 677 -3.96 -6.65 57.60
C GLY A 677 -2.52 -6.46 57.14
N LYS A 678 -1.59 -7.09 57.88
CA LYS A 678 -0.18 -7.19 57.50
C LYS A 678 0.34 -8.61 57.67
N LYS A 679 1.32 -8.98 56.84
CA LYS A 679 2.09 -10.22 56.90
C LYS A 679 3.57 -9.87 56.87
N MET A 680 4.39 -10.67 57.54
CA MET A 680 5.85 -10.64 57.44
C MET A 680 6.29 -12.05 57.07
N ILE A 681 7.01 -12.17 55.96
CA ILE A 681 7.58 -13.42 55.44
C ILE A 681 9.09 -13.29 55.59
N GLU A 682 9.72 -14.27 56.22
CA GLU A 682 11.17 -14.30 56.40
C GLU A 682 11.72 -15.63 55.93
N PHE A 683 12.94 -15.62 55.40
CA PHE A 683 13.71 -16.82 55.07
C PHE A 683 15.20 -16.52 55.11
N GLU A 684 16.03 -17.56 55.22
CA GLU A 684 17.48 -17.44 55.17
C GLU A 684 18.04 -18.35 54.07
N TYR A 685 19.17 -17.96 53.48
CA TYR A 685 19.96 -18.84 52.62
C TYR A 685 21.44 -18.55 52.81
N SER A 686 22.30 -19.51 52.48
CA SER A 686 23.74 -19.30 52.45
C SER A 686 24.35 -19.81 51.15
N VAL A 687 25.34 -19.07 50.67
CA VAL A 687 26.17 -19.44 49.51
C VAL A 687 27.59 -19.64 50.03
N SER A 688 28.15 -20.83 49.83
CA SER A 688 29.49 -21.23 50.26
C SER A 688 30.33 -21.60 49.04
N HIS A 689 31.52 -21.04 48.88
CA HIS A 689 32.42 -21.26 47.74
C HIS A 689 33.90 -21.26 48.17
N PRO A 690 34.83 -21.78 47.35
CA PRO A 690 36.27 -21.63 47.60
C PRO A 690 36.65 -20.14 47.64
N THR A 691 37.49 -19.73 48.61
CA THR A 691 37.79 -18.30 48.88
C THR A 691 38.50 -17.62 47.70
N GLU A 692 39.27 -18.40 46.95
CA GLU A 692 39.98 -18.06 45.73
C GLU A 692 39.05 -17.87 44.51
N ASN A 693 37.85 -18.46 44.52
CA ASN A 693 36.89 -18.36 43.43
C ASN A 693 36.02 -17.10 43.59
N ARG A 694 36.01 -16.23 42.56
CA ARG A 694 35.12 -15.06 42.51
C ARG A 694 33.74 -15.45 41.96
N LEU A 695 32.71 -15.43 42.82
CA LEU A 695 31.32 -15.59 42.38
C LEU A 695 30.94 -14.55 41.30
N ILE A 696 30.30 -15.03 40.23
CA ILE A 696 29.70 -14.22 39.17
C ILE A 696 28.19 -14.46 39.19
N LYS A 697 27.39 -13.39 39.16
CA LYS A 697 25.92 -13.45 39.13
C LYS A 697 25.41 -13.22 37.71
N THR A 698 25.13 -14.31 36.99
CA THR A 698 24.51 -14.29 35.67
C THR A 698 22.99 -14.45 35.80
N PRO A 699 22.15 -13.77 35.02
CA PRO A 699 20.73 -14.13 34.89
C PRO A 699 20.58 -15.56 34.38
N GLY A 700 19.57 -16.29 34.86
CA GLY A 700 19.17 -17.56 34.26
C GLY A 700 18.53 -17.35 32.88
N PRO A 701 18.34 -18.43 32.09
CA PRO A 701 17.70 -18.34 30.77
C PRO A 701 16.19 -18.08 30.84
N GLY A 702 15.55 -18.36 31.98
CA GLY A 702 14.12 -18.18 32.22
C GLY A 702 13.75 -16.84 32.86
N GLY A 703 12.50 -16.43 32.64
CA GLY A 703 11.80 -15.36 33.37
C GLY A 703 10.46 -15.87 33.90
N TYR A 704 9.93 -15.20 34.93
CA TYR A 704 8.66 -15.53 35.61
C TYR A 704 7.70 -14.34 35.48
#